data_AF-G3IIJ2-F1
#
_entry.id   AF-G3IIJ2-F1
#
_cell.length_a   1.000
_cell.length_b   1.000
_cell.length_c   1.000
_cell.angle_alpha   90.00
_cell.angle_beta   90.00
_cell.angle_gamma   90.00
#
_symmetry.space_group_name_H-M   'P 1'
#
loop_
_entity.id
_entity.type
_entity.pdbx_description
1 polymer ?
#
loop_
_entity_poly.entity_id
_entity_poly.type
_entity_poly.pdbx_seq_one_letter_code
_entity_poly.pdbx_strand_id
1 'polypeptide(L)'
;MAHRSSTAPVCRLKLVTLLFALSPILGAGLKLQDNGYDGLLVAISPQVPENLDLITNIKANVIVTEQNGEHGDDPYTLQHRGCGDEGKHIHFTPNFLLNDELAAGYGSRGRVFVHEWAHLRWGVFDEYNNDKPRYINGQNEIQVTSTHNREAPNLQNRMCSLRSTWDIIADSDDISHSPPVHGAELPPPPTCSLLQAGDKVICLVIDVSRKMAEADRLLRLQQAAELYLMQVVEIHTFVGIVTFDSKGEIRAQLQQINSDNDRRLLVSYLPTTVSTEEETNTCAGVKRGFEVVEKKNGRADGSIMILVTSGTDEHINNCLPTVTSSGSTIHSIALGSSTVRKLEELSRLTGGLKFFIPDKSHCNRMTEAFSRISSGMGDMFQQSLQLESVCESVLPQHQLTNSVTVDRTVGNDTVFLVMWQTSGPPEIVLSDPSGRKYNTSDFVINLAFRTASLRVPGTAKHGHWTYTLNNTHHSPQALKVTVTSRASSLAISPATVEAFVERDSTHFPQPVIIYANVRMGLYPILNATVVATVEPEAGDPIMLHLLDNGADNIQMNAPKQIGQRGMKEQWGFSRVSSGGSFSVLGVPVGSHLDMFPPCKITDLEAVKFEEDVILSWTAPGKDYDQGQATSYEIRMSKSLQRIQDDFNNAILVNTSELNPQQAGTREMFTFSPKIVTEELEHEPDGEMQENHIVYVAMRAMDQNSLKSAVSNIALVSLSAFPKSAPTFHREDLILKGVLVALGLIAIVCLVVAVAHCTLNKKKRESKKDNVTKLL
;
A
#
# COMPACT_ATOMS: atom_id res chain seq x y z
N MET A 1 9.34 -26.69 -80.15
CA MET A 1 10.49 -27.29 -80.87
C MET A 1 11.65 -26.31 -80.74
N ALA A 2 12.53 -26.52 -79.75
CA ALA A 2 13.91 -27.04 -79.89
C ALA A 2 14.86 -25.99 -80.52
N HIS A 3 16.05 -25.62 -80.00
CA HIS A 3 16.93 -26.26 -79.03
C HIS A 3 17.99 -25.25 -78.49
N ARG A 4 18.31 -25.37 -77.19
CA ARG A 4 19.60 -25.26 -76.46
C ARG A 4 20.78 -24.41 -76.97
N SER A 5 21.43 -23.74 -76.01
CA SER A 5 22.81 -24.11 -75.57
C SER A 5 23.00 -23.86 -74.05
N SER A 6 23.74 -24.74 -73.38
CA SER A 6 23.96 -24.85 -71.92
C SER A 6 25.32 -24.33 -71.48
N THR A 7 25.49 -23.95 -70.21
CA THR A 7 26.66 -24.32 -69.36
C THR A 7 26.30 -24.27 -67.86
N ALA A 8 26.96 -25.13 -67.08
CA ALA A 8 26.63 -25.61 -65.72
C ALA A 8 27.22 -24.79 -64.55
N PRO A 9 26.94 -25.15 -63.27
CA PRO A 9 27.83 -24.83 -62.15
C PRO A 9 28.31 -26.08 -61.37
N VAL A 10 29.57 -26.03 -60.93
CA VAL A 10 30.23 -27.02 -60.08
C VAL A 10 30.85 -26.31 -58.87
N CYS A 11 30.44 -26.77 -57.68
CA CYS A 11 31.22 -27.03 -56.46
C CYS A 11 32.25 -25.99 -55.95
N ARG A 12 32.08 -25.50 -54.71
CA ARG A 12 33.21 -25.14 -53.83
C ARG A 12 32.92 -25.39 -52.35
N LEU A 13 33.76 -26.25 -51.79
CA LEU A 13 34.07 -26.44 -50.37
C LEU A 13 35.11 -25.38 -49.95
N LYS A 14 34.95 -24.69 -48.81
CA LYS A 14 36.07 -24.09 -48.08
C LYS A 14 35.77 -24.01 -46.57
N LEU A 15 36.80 -24.39 -45.80
CA LEU A 15 36.90 -24.44 -44.36
C LEU A 15 37.95 -23.40 -43.90
N VAL A 16 37.76 -22.91 -42.67
CA VAL A 16 38.74 -22.35 -41.69
C VAL A 16 39.11 -20.85 -41.67
N THR A 17 38.85 -20.27 -40.47
CA THR A 17 39.54 -19.22 -39.67
C THR A 17 39.43 -17.72 -39.93
N LEU A 18 38.67 -17.08 -39.01
CA LEU A 18 39.08 -16.10 -37.99
C LEU A 18 39.82 -14.80 -38.41
N LEU A 19 39.10 -13.67 -38.26
CA LEU A 19 39.66 -12.37 -37.85
C LEU A 19 38.59 -11.61 -37.05
N PHE A 20 38.84 -11.46 -35.75
CA PHE A 20 38.12 -10.59 -34.83
C PHE A 20 38.44 -9.12 -35.14
N ALA A 21 37.43 -8.24 -35.12
CA ALA A 21 37.46 -6.97 -34.34
C ALA A 21 36.16 -6.16 -34.49
N LEU A 22 35.42 -6.08 -33.38
CA LEU A 22 34.65 -4.94 -32.87
C LEU A 22 33.44 -4.43 -33.69
N SER A 23 32.27 -4.98 -33.39
CA SER A 23 31.00 -4.23 -33.45
C SER A 23 30.81 -3.42 -32.15
N PRO A 24 30.43 -2.13 -32.22
CA PRO A 24 29.77 -1.50 -31.09
C PRO A 24 28.33 -2.02 -31.05
N ILE A 25 27.95 -2.54 -29.90
CA ILE A 25 26.58 -2.95 -29.56
C ILE A 25 25.68 -1.71 -29.72
N LEU A 26 24.71 -1.79 -30.63
CA LEU A 26 23.65 -0.79 -30.78
C LEU A 26 22.88 -0.71 -29.46
N GLY A 27 22.97 0.45 -28.80
CA GLY A 27 22.06 0.82 -27.73
C GLY A 27 20.64 0.99 -28.27
N ALA A 28 19.71 0.19 -27.75
CA ALA A 28 18.29 0.48 -27.86
C ALA A 28 17.95 1.54 -26.80
N GLY A 29 18.15 2.81 -27.16
CA GLY A 29 17.64 3.94 -26.40
C GLY A 29 16.16 4.13 -26.71
N LEU A 30 15.33 4.27 -25.67
CA LEU A 30 13.91 4.56 -25.83
C LEU A 30 13.73 5.96 -26.41
N LYS A 31 12.88 6.12 -27.42
CA LYS A 31 12.63 7.42 -28.07
C LYS A 31 11.17 7.83 -27.94
N LEU A 32 10.95 9.11 -27.65
CA LEU A 32 9.64 9.75 -27.70
C LEU A 32 9.41 10.21 -29.14
N GLN A 33 8.44 9.62 -29.82
CA GLN A 33 8.05 10.00 -31.17
C GLN A 33 6.52 10.07 -31.21
N ASP A 34 5.97 11.21 -31.65
CA ASP A 34 4.51 11.45 -31.76
C ASP A 34 3.73 11.14 -30.46
N ASN A 35 4.26 11.59 -29.31
CA ASN A 35 3.71 11.32 -27.97
C ASN A 35 3.65 9.81 -27.58
N GLY A 36 4.44 8.96 -28.24
CA GLY A 36 4.61 7.54 -27.92
C GLY A 36 6.06 7.18 -27.60
N TYR A 37 6.25 6.08 -26.86
CA TYR A 37 7.57 5.54 -26.45
C TYR A 37 7.85 4.28 -27.26
N ASP A 38 8.97 4.24 -27.97
CA ASP A 38 9.45 3.05 -28.68
C ASP A 38 10.54 2.35 -27.83
N GLY A 39 10.39 1.03 -27.55
CA GLY A 39 11.44 0.21 -26.90
C GLY A 39 11.20 -0.32 -25.47
N LEU A 40 9.99 -0.32 -24.91
CA LEU A 40 9.72 -0.91 -23.58
C LEU A 40 9.68 -2.45 -23.67
N LEU A 41 10.53 -3.14 -22.91
CA LEU A 41 10.68 -4.61 -22.94
C LEU A 41 10.21 -5.23 -21.61
N VAL A 42 9.09 -5.93 -21.62
CA VAL A 42 8.53 -6.72 -20.51
C VAL A 42 8.69 -8.20 -20.84
N ALA A 43 9.63 -8.88 -20.19
CA ALA A 43 9.94 -10.30 -20.43
C ALA A 43 8.93 -11.23 -19.76
N ILE A 44 8.11 -11.91 -20.57
CA ILE A 44 7.32 -13.08 -20.17
C ILE A 44 7.91 -14.28 -20.92
N SER A 45 8.15 -15.38 -20.19
CA SER A 45 8.72 -16.60 -20.75
C SER A 45 7.81 -17.16 -21.88
N PRO A 46 8.35 -17.55 -23.04
CA PRO A 46 7.60 -18.15 -24.14
C PRO A 46 7.18 -19.61 -23.88
N GLN A 47 7.58 -20.18 -22.74
CA GLN A 47 7.06 -21.46 -22.24
C GLN A 47 5.77 -21.26 -21.43
N VAL A 48 5.40 -20.02 -21.11
CA VAL A 48 4.09 -19.69 -20.57
C VAL A 48 3.13 -19.65 -21.76
N PRO A 49 2.16 -20.58 -21.84
CA PRO A 49 1.13 -20.51 -22.89
C PRO A 49 0.46 -19.14 -22.83
N GLU A 50 0.19 -18.55 -24.00
CA GLU A 50 -0.45 -17.24 -24.11
C GLU A 50 -1.74 -17.25 -23.28
N ASN A 51 -1.67 -16.61 -22.13
CA ASN A 51 -2.75 -16.56 -21.18
C ASN A 51 -3.29 -15.13 -21.21
N LEU A 52 -4.46 -14.98 -21.84
CA LEU A 52 -5.18 -13.72 -21.93
C LEU A 52 -5.46 -13.12 -20.54
N ASP A 53 -5.62 -13.95 -19.51
CA ASP A 53 -5.77 -13.47 -18.13
C ASP A 53 -4.45 -12.86 -17.63
N LEU A 54 -3.31 -13.46 -17.94
CA LEU A 54 -1.98 -12.98 -17.54
C LEU A 54 -1.61 -11.67 -18.24
N ILE A 55 -1.94 -11.53 -19.53
CA ILE A 55 -1.76 -10.28 -20.29
C ILE A 55 -2.71 -9.18 -19.79
N THR A 56 -3.95 -9.54 -19.42
CA THR A 56 -4.93 -8.60 -18.87
C THR A 56 -4.54 -8.14 -17.46
N ASN A 57 -4.01 -9.04 -16.63
CA ASN A 57 -3.50 -8.75 -15.29
C ASN A 57 -2.23 -7.87 -15.33
N ILE A 58 -1.33 -8.07 -16.29
CA ILE A 58 -0.13 -7.23 -16.46
C ILE A 58 -0.50 -5.80 -16.88
N LYS A 59 -1.50 -5.64 -17.77
CA LYS A 59 -1.94 -4.31 -18.23
C LYS A 59 -2.52 -3.44 -17.12
N ALA A 60 -3.14 -4.04 -16.10
CA ALA A 60 -3.72 -3.32 -14.96
C ALA A 60 -2.68 -2.89 -13.91
N ASN A 61 -1.52 -3.56 -13.89
CA ASN A 61 -0.57 -3.46 -12.79
C ASN A 61 0.66 -2.60 -13.10
N VAL A 62 0.73 -1.90 -14.25
CA VAL A 62 1.83 -0.98 -14.59
C VAL A 62 1.25 0.36 -15.03
N ILE A 63 1.58 1.43 -14.31
CA ILE A 63 1.08 2.78 -14.55
C ILE A 63 2.24 3.68 -15.00
N VAL A 64 2.02 4.47 -16.06
CA VAL A 64 2.98 5.48 -16.53
C VAL A 64 2.35 6.86 -16.39
N THR A 65 2.85 7.71 -15.48
CA THR A 65 2.31 9.06 -15.27
C THR A 65 3.40 10.09 -14.97
N GLU A 66 3.12 11.36 -15.25
CA GLU A 66 4.01 12.50 -15.02
C GLU A 66 4.39 12.67 -13.53
N GLN A 67 5.55 13.28 -13.29
CA GLN A 67 6.09 13.50 -11.95
C GLN A 67 5.12 14.32 -11.08
N ASN A 68 4.79 13.79 -9.90
CA ASN A 68 4.18 14.57 -8.81
C ASN A 68 4.69 14.07 -7.46
N GLY A 69 5.95 14.39 -7.14
CA GLY A 69 6.51 14.23 -5.81
C GLY A 69 8.04 14.05 -5.71
N GLU A 70 8.52 13.66 -4.51
CA GLU A 70 9.93 13.55 -4.10
C GLU A 70 10.61 12.31 -4.69
N HIS A 71 9.85 11.40 -5.31
CA HIS A 71 10.38 10.22 -5.99
C HIS A 71 11.03 10.58 -7.33
N GLY A 72 10.91 11.83 -7.79
CA GLY A 72 11.50 12.23 -9.06
C GLY A 72 10.97 11.37 -10.19
N ASP A 73 11.89 10.61 -10.78
CA ASP A 73 11.63 9.64 -11.83
C ASP A 73 12.01 8.22 -11.41
N ASP A 74 12.10 7.97 -10.10
CA ASP A 74 12.40 6.65 -9.56
C ASP A 74 11.21 5.72 -9.78
N PRO A 75 11.41 4.57 -10.46
CA PRO A 75 10.43 3.51 -10.51
C PRO A 75 10.12 2.96 -9.13
N TYR A 76 8.86 2.56 -8.91
CA TYR A 76 8.50 1.91 -7.66
C TYR A 76 7.29 1.00 -7.82
N THR A 77 7.12 0.09 -6.86
CA THR A 77 5.94 -0.75 -6.71
C THR A 77 5.18 -0.36 -5.47
N LEU A 78 3.87 -0.12 -5.61
CA LEU A 78 3.00 0.12 -4.48
C LEU A 78 2.69 -1.22 -3.79
N GLN A 79 3.50 -1.58 -2.80
CA GLN A 79 3.27 -2.74 -1.93
C GLN A 79 2.47 -2.30 -0.70
N HIS A 80 1.25 -2.83 -0.56
CA HIS A 80 0.35 -2.50 0.54
C HIS A 80 0.10 -3.68 1.49
N ARG A 81 0.60 -4.86 1.13
CA ARG A 81 0.42 -6.11 1.88
C ARG A 81 1.74 -6.55 2.50
N GLY A 82 1.70 -7.68 3.21
CA GLY A 82 2.84 -8.26 3.88
C GLY A 82 3.79 -8.99 2.95
N CYS A 83 4.81 -9.59 3.56
CA CYS A 83 5.76 -10.42 2.82
C CYS A 83 5.07 -11.63 2.18
N GLY A 84 5.33 -11.88 0.89
CA GLY A 84 4.74 -12.98 0.14
C GLY A 84 3.43 -12.64 -0.57
N ASP A 85 2.87 -11.45 -0.33
CA ASP A 85 1.59 -11.01 -0.89
C ASP A 85 1.77 -10.10 -2.12
N GLU A 86 0.91 -10.29 -3.13
CA GLU A 86 0.95 -9.49 -4.37
C GLU A 86 0.67 -7.98 -4.10
N GLY A 87 1.53 -7.12 -4.64
CA GLY A 87 1.42 -5.66 -4.60
C GLY A 87 0.33 -5.12 -5.53
N LYS A 88 0.07 -3.81 -5.46
CA LYS A 88 -1.06 -3.17 -6.17
C LYS A 88 -0.74 -2.80 -7.62
N HIS A 89 0.38 -2.10 -7.86
CA HIS A 89 0.85 -1.75 -9.20
C HIS A 89 2.31 -1.27 -9.17
N ILE A 90 2.98 -1.36 -10.30
CA ILE A 90 4.26 -0.72 -10.63
C ILE A 90 3.97 0.66 -11.21
N HIS A 91 4.79 1.64 -10.89
CA HIS A 91 4.74 2.98 -11.43
C HIS A 91 6.05 3.33 -12.13
N PHE A 92 5.94 3.92 -13.32
CA PHE A 92 7.04 4.53 -14.05
C PHE A 92 6.70 5.98 -14.42
N THR A 93 7.73 6.80 -14.61
CA THR A 93 7.55 8.12 -15.22
C THR A 93 7.93 8.12 -16.71
N PRO A 94 7.30 9.00 -17.51
CA PRO A 94 7.80 9.44 -18.80
C PRO A 94 9.32 9.61 -18.88
N ASN A 95 9.90 10.37 -17.95
CA ASN A 95 11.31 10.71 -17.99
C ASN A 95 12.20 9.49 -17.70
N PHE A 96 11.84 8.60 -16.75
CA PHE A 96 12.53 7.33 -16.56
C PHE A 96 12.57 6.50 -17.83
N LEU A 97 11.42 6.41 -18.50
CA LEU A 97 11.27 5.61 -19.71
C LEU A 97 12.04 6.18 -20.92
N LEU A 98 12.32 7.49 -20.98
CA LEU A 98 12.95 8.12 -22.17
C LEU A 98 14.37 8.59 -21.96
N ASN A 99 14.72 8.94 -20.73
CA ASN A 99 16.00 9.56 -20.45
C ASN A 99 17.04 8.48 -20.15
N ASP A 100 17.88 8.18 -21.15
CA ASP A 100 18.94 7.19 -21.03
C ASP A 100 20.02 7.58 -20.00
N GLU A 101 20.24 8.88 -19.74
CA GLU A 101 21.18 9.35 -18.71
C GLU A 101 20.65 9.04 -17.30
N LEU A 102 19.34 9.21 -17.09
CA LEU A 102 18.68 8.86 -15.84
C LEU A 102 18.66 7.34 -15.65
N ALA A 103 18.27 6.58 -16.67
CA ALA A 103 18.22 5.12 -16.61
C ALA A 103 19.60 4.47 -16.35
N ALA A 104 20.68 5.11 -16.81
CA ALA A 104 22.05 4.64 -16.54
C ALA A 104 22.38 4.51 -15.05
N GLY A 105 21.70 5.26 -14.17
CA GLY A 105 21.84 5.16 -12.71
C GLY A 105 21.28 3.88 -12.09
N TYR A 106 20.28 3.25 -12.73
CA TYR A 106 19.54 2.08 -12.20
C TYR A 106 19.95 0.78 -12.91
N GLY A 107 20.52 0.87 -14.12
CA GLY A 107 20.84 -0.26 -14.98
C GLY A 107 19.86 -0.39 -16.14
N SER A 108 19.83 -1.56 -16.80
CA SER A 108 18.90 -1.75 -17.91
C SER A 108 17.45 -1.70 -17.41
N ARG A 109 16.58 -0.98 -18.12
CA ARG A 109 15.15 -0.85 -17.75
C ARG A 109 14.45 -2.20 -17.60
N GLY A 110 14.85 -3.23 -18.36
CA GLY A 110 14.35 -4.59 -18.17
C GLY A 110 14.70 -5.19 -16.81
N ARG A 111 15.89 -4.91 -16.26
CA ARG A 111 16.24 -5.35 -14.89
C ARG A 111 15.45 -4.60 -13.84
N VAL A 112 15.24 -3.29 -14.04
CA VAL A 112 14.41 -2.47 -13.15
C VAL A 112 12.96 -2.94 -13.19
N PHE A 113 12.43 -3.24 -14.37
CA PHE A 113 11.10 -3.83 -14.51
C PHE A 113 10.98 -5.16 -13.78
N VAL A 114 11.95 -6.07 -13.94
CA VAL A 114 11.94 -7.37 -13.24
C VAL A 114 12.07 -7.19 -11.73
N HIS A 115 12.82 -6.20 -11.28
CA HIS A 115 12.93 -5.82 -9.87
C HIS A 115 11.57 -5.38 -9.31
N GLU A 116 10.91 -4.41 -9.95
CA GLU A 116 9.57 -3.97 -9.57
C GLU A 116 8.51 -5.07 -9.71
N TRP A 117 8.63 -5.91 -10.74
CA TRP A 117 7.77 -7.06 -10.93
C TRP A 117 7.91 -8.07 -9.79
N ALA A 118 9.10 -8.25 -9.23
CA ALA A 118 9.28 -9.14 -8.08
C ALA A 118 8.56 -8.59 -6.84
N HIS A 119 8.70 -7.28 -6.58
CA HIS A 119 7.95 -6.60 -5.51
C HIS A 119 6.43 -6.73 -5.71
N LEU A 120 5.98 -6.59 -6.96
CA LEU A 120 4.58 -6.72 -7.32
C LEU A 120 4.09 -8.15 -7.14
N ARG A 121 4.74 -9.13 -7.76
CA ARG A 121 4.21 -10.50 -7.86
C ARG A 121 4.35 -11.31 -6.58
N TRP A 122 5.47 -11.17 -5.88
CA TRP A 122 5.82 -12.04 -4.76
C TRP A 122 5.88 -11.32 -3.41
N GLY A 123 5.59 -10.02 -3.36
CA GLY A 123 5.59 -9.27 -2.10
C GLY A 123 6.93 -9.27 -1.38
N VAL A 124 8.03 -9.24 -2.14
CA VAL A 124 9.38 -9.10 -1.60
C VAL A 124 9.75 -7.63 -1.46
N PHE A 125 10.81 -7.33 -0.72
CA PHE A 125 11.33 -6.00 -0.45
C PHE A 125 12.84 -5.94 -0.68
N ASP A 126 13.41 -4.74 -0.69
CA ASP A 126 14.84 -4.56 -0.86
C ASP A 126 15.67 -5.11 0.31
N GLU A 127 16.75 -5.84 -0.01
CA GLU A 127 17.73 -6.37 0.96
C GLU A 127 18.85 -5.38 1.32
N TYR A 128 18.76 -4.15 0.82
CA TYR A 128 19.64 -3.05 1.17
C TYR A 128 18.86 -1.97 1.95
N ASN A 129 19.59 -1.18 2.75
CA ASN A 129 19.04 -0.01 3.43
C ASN A 129 19.64 1.27 2.82
N ASN A 130 18.82 2.31 2.69
CA ASN A 130 19.19 3.65 2.25
C ASN A 130 20.31 4.31 3.07
N ASP A 131 20.43 3.97 4.37
CA ASP A 131 21.46 4.53 5.26
C ASP A 131 22.82 3.83 5.12
N LYS A 132 22.83 2.56 4.69
CA LYS A 132 24.04 1.73 4.51
C LYS A 132 23.89 0.81 3.29
N PRO A 133 24.01 1.35 2.06
CA PRO A 133 23.73 0.61 0.83
C PRO A 133 24.81 -0.45 0.47
N ARG A 134 25.92 -0.51 1.21
CA ARG A 134 27.04 -1.41 0.94
C ARG A 134 27.55 -2.03 2.24
N TYR A 135 27.59 -3.35 2.29
CA TYR A 135 28.21 -4.07 3.39
C TYR A 135 29.72 -4.14 3.15
N ILE A 136 30.47 -3.81 4.20
CA ILE A 136 31.92 -3.76 4.17
C ILE A 136 32.42 -4.85 5.13
N ASN A 137 33.28 -5.74 4.65
CA ASN A 137 33.83 -6.83 5.49
C ASN A 137 34.84 -6.28 6.53
N GLY A 138 35.33 -7.14 7.42
CA GLY A 138 36.36 -6.79 8.42
C GLY A 138 37.69 -6.32 7.82
N GLN A 139 37.88 -6.44 6.50
CA GLN A 139 39.02 -5.93 5.73
C GLN A 139 38.73 -4.60 5.01
N ASN A 140 37.59 -3.97 5.28
CA ASN A 140 37.17 -2.71 4.68
C ASN A 140 36.85 -2.77 3.17
N GLU A 141 36.49 -3.94 2.65
CA GLU A 141 36.12 -4.18 1.24
C GLU A 141 34.60 -4.25 1.05
N ILE A 142 34.10 -3.64 -0.04
CA ILE A 142 32.70 -3.69 -0.43
C ILE A 142 32.35 -5.11 -0.89
N GLN A 143 31.50 -5.80 -0.13
CA GLN A 143 30.89 -7.05 -0.61
C GLN A 143 29.63 -6.73 -1.40
N VAL A 144 29.58 -7.23 -2.64
CA VAL A 144 28.31 -7.52 -3.29
C VAL A 144 27.76 -8.72 -2.53
N THR A 145 26.72 -8.55 -1.74
CA THR A 145 26.08 -9.65 -1.03
C THR A 145 25.40 -10.54 -2.06
N SER A 146 26.13 -11.52 -2.59
CA SER A 146 25.55 -12.68 -3.30
C SER A 146 24.78 -13.60 -2.34
N THR A 147 24.77 -13.26 -1.05
CA THR A 147 24.16 -14.00 0.04
C THR A 147 23.41 -13.03 0.95
N HIS A 148 22.17 -13.38 1.27
CA HIS A 148 21.30 -12.63 2.18
C HIS A 148 21.97 -12.33 3.54
N ASN A 149 21.94 -11.06 3.97
CA ASN A 149 22.42 -10.65 5.28
C ASN A 149 21.24 -10.47 6.25
N ARG A 150 21.08 -11.41 7.19
CA ARG A 150 19.97 -11.42 8.18
C ARG A 150 20.09 -10.36 9.27
N GLU A 151 21.29 -9.81 9.48
CA GLU A 151 21.53 -8.78 10.51
C GLU A 151 21.34 -7.37 9.98
N ALA A 152 21.17 -7.24 8.66
CA ALA A 152 20.96 -5.96 8.04
C ALA A 152 19.61 -5.36 8.44
N PRO A 153 19.56 -4.07 8.83
CA PRO A 153 18.30 -3.36 9.07
C PRO A 153 17.65 -2.97 7.73
N ASN A 154 17.28 -3.94 6.90
CA ASN A 154 16.58 -3.76 5.64
C ASN A 154 15.10 -4.17 5.76
N LEU A 155 14.27 -3.73 4.80
CA LEU A 155 12.83 -3.95 4.85
C LEU A 155 12.47 -5.42 4.65
N GLN A 156 13.21 -6.14 3.79
CA GLN A 156 13.03 -7.57 3.56
C GLN A 156 13.16 -8.37 4.87
N ASN A 157 14.20 -8.13 5.67
CA ASN A 157 14.41 -8.78 6.95
C ASN A 157 13.27 -8.50 7.92
N ARG A 158 12.86 -7.23 8.02
CA ARG A 158 11.79 -6.80 8.92
C ARG A 158 10.46 -7.46 8.58
N MET A 159 10.11 -7.49 7.30
CA MET A 159 8.79 -7.93 6.82
C MET A 159 8.69 -9.44 6.61
N CYS A 160 9.78 -10.06 6.16
CA CYS A 160 9.83 -11.48 5.78
C CYS A 160 10.46 -12.36 6.86
N SER A 161 10.41 -11.93 8.12
CA SER A 161 10.95 -12.69 9.26
C SER A 161 12.41 -13.11 9.05
N LEU A 162 13.28 -12.23 8.53
CA LEU A 162 14.69 -12.52 8.20
C LEU A 162 14.92 -13.60 7.12
N ARG A 163 13.93 -13.82 6.25
CA ARG A 163 14.06 -14.66 5.04
C ARG A 163 14.53 -13.83 3.86
N SER A 164 15.32 -14.45 2.99
CA SER A 164 15.78 -13.80 1.77
C SER A 164 14.65 -13.64 0.75
N THR A 165 14.84 -12.69 -0.17
CA THR A 165 14.00 -12.50 -1.35
C THR A 165 13.84 -13.81 -2.12
N TRP A 166 14.94 -14.57 -2.27
CA TRP A 166 14.93 -15.84 -2.98
C TRP A 166 14.13 -16.92 -2.25
N ASP A 167 14.19 -16.98 -0.91
CA ASP A 167 13.41 -17.96 -0.15
C ASP A 167 11.91 -17.73 -0.37
N ILE A 168 11.46 -16.47 -0.41
CA ILE A 168 10.05 -16.13 -0.64
C ILE A 168 9.63 -16.49 -2.07
N ILE A 169 10.44 -16.14 -3.07
CA ILE A 169 10.14 -16.42 -4.48
C ILE A 169 10.15 -17.93 -4.75
N ALA A 170 11.12 -18.66 -4.22
CA ALA A 170 11.25 -20.11 -4.44
C ALA A 170 10.08 -20.91 -3.84
N ASP A 171 9.53 -20.44 -2.71
CA ASP A 171 8.37 -21.06 -2.06
C ASP A 171 7.03 -20.66 -2.71
N SER A 172 7.02 -19.67 -3.61
CA SER A 172 5.79 -19.22 -4.27
C SER A 172 5.19 -20.29 -5.18
N ASP A 173 3.88 -20.23 -5.40
CA ASP A 173 3.16 -21.14 -6.31
C ASP A 173 3.71 -21.08 -7.75
N ASP A 174 4.28 -19.94 -8.15
CA ASP A 174 4.86 -19.74 -9.48
C ASP A 174 6.12 -20.61 -9.70
N ILE A 175 6.89 -20.90 -8.64
CA ILE A 175 8.23 -21.52 -8.73
C ILE A 175 8.30 -22.90 -8.06
N SER A 176 7.68 -23.08 -6.90
CA SER A 176 7.77 -24.31 -6.09
C SER A 176 7.37 -25.59 -6.84
N HIS A 177 6.52 -25.46 -7.86
CA HIS A 177 6.03 -26.57 -8.70
C HIS A 177 6.56 -26.52 -10.14
N SER A 178 7.42 -25.55 -10.47
CA SER A 178 7.94 -25.32 -11.82
C SER A 178 9.31 -25.99 -12.00
N PRO A 179 9.47 -26.97 -12.91
CA PRO A 179 10.76 -27.62 -13.12
C PRO A 179 11.77 -26.62 -13.73
N PRO A 180 13.05 -26.64 -13.30
CA PRO A 180 14.07 -25.79 -13.90
C PRO A 180 14.27 -26.13 -15.37
N VAL A 181 14.31 -25.10 -16.23
CA VAL A 181 14.49 -25.27 -17.67
C VAL A 181 15.92 -25.77 -17.94
N HIS A 182 16.05 -26.96 -18.53
CA HIS A 182 17.33 -27.49 -19.01
C HIS A 182 17.56 -27.05 -20.46
N GLY A 183 18.37 -26.01 -20.66
CA GLY A 183 18.81 -25.55 -21.99
C GLY A 183 19.66 -24.29 -21.92
N ALA A 184 20.65 -24.16 -22.79
CA ALA A 184 21.52 -22.97 -22.90
C ALA A 184 20.95 -21.88 -23.83
N GLU A 185 19.75 -22.08 -24.36
CA GLU A 185 19.10 -21.13 -25.28
C GLU A 185 18.25 -20.13 -24.51
N LEU A 186 18.60 -18.85 -24.62
CA LEU A 186 17.83 -17.74 -24.08
C LEU A 186 16.45 -17.70 -24.75
N PRO A 187 15.35 -17.51 -23.98
CA PRO A 187 14.02 -17.40 -24.55
C PRO A 187 13.94 -16.24 -25.57
N PRO A 188 13.14 -16.36 -26.66
CA PRO A 188 12.93 -15.27 -27.59
C PRO A 188 12.40 -14.01 -26.88
N PRO A 189 12.77 -12.81 -27.37
CA PRO A 189 12.39 -11.56 -26.75
C PRO A 189 10.86 -11.39 -26.77
N PRO A 190 10.27 -10.92 -25.67
CA PRO A 190 8.83 -10.66 -25.57
C PRO A 190 8.38 -9.56 -26.56
N THR A 191 7.16 -9.68 -27.06
CA THR A 191 6.48 -8.59 -27.80
C THR A 191 5.68 -7.73 -26.84
N CYS A 192 6.06 -6.46 -26.72
CA CYS A 192 5.33 -5.45 -25.94
C CYS A 192 4.49 -4.58 -26.86
N SER A 193 3.23 -4.36 -26.48
CA SER A 193 2.30 -3.50 -27.20
C SER A 193 1.87 -2.37 -26.27
N LEU A 194 2.21 -1.13 -26.63
CA LEU A 194 1.74 0.05 -25.91
C LEU A 194 0.28 0.34 -26.30
N LEU A 195 -0.61 0.34 -25.32
CA LEU A 195 -2.01 0.72 -25.50
C LEU A 195 -2.17 2.18 -25.06
N GLN A 196 -2.52 3.04 -26.01
CA GLN A 196 -2.96 4.39 -25.67
C GLN A 196 -4.39 4.32 -25.14
N ALA A 197 -4.67 5.07 -24.07
CA ALA A 197 -6.03 5.21 -23.57
C ALA A 197 -6.92 5.77 -24.69
N GLY A 198 -7.88 4.97 -25.14
CA GLY A 198 -8.90 5.43 -26.08
C GLY A 198 -9.85 6.43 -25.42
N ASP A 199 -10.76 6.99 -26.22
CA ASP A 199 -11.87 7.77 -25.70
C ASP A 199 -12.59 6.97 -24.60
N LYS A 200 -12.83 7.59 -23.44
CA LYS A 200 -13.59 6.95 -22.36
C LYS A 200 -15.03 6.75 -22.83
N VAL A 201 -15.49 5.51 -22.82
CA VAL A 201 -16.87 5.14 -23.18
C VAL A 201 -17.53 4.50 -21.97
N ILE A 202 -18.61 5.10 -21.50
CA ILE A 202 -19.38 4.65 -20.33
C ILE A 202 -20.82 4.35 -20.77
N CYS A 203 -21.38 3.24 -20.31
CA CYS A 203 -22.80 2.95 -20.45
C CYS A 203 -23.46 2.70 -19.09
N LEU A 204 -24.46 3.51 -18.76
CA LEU A 204 -25.35 3.24 -17.64
C LEU A 204 -26.35 2.16 -18.06
N VAL A 205 -26.45 1.07 -17.30
CA VAL A 205 -27.39 -0.04 -17.54
C VAL A 205 -28.29 -0.14 -16.31
N ILE A 206 -29.51 0.37 -16.43
CA ILE A 206 -30.40 0.66 -15.31
C ILE A 206 -31.60 -0.28 -15.30
N ASP A 207 -31.75 -1.04 -14.22
CA ASP A 207 -32.96 -1.81 -13.92
C ASP A 207 -34.13 -0.86 -13.69
N VAL A 208 -35.23 -1.09 -14.41
CA VAL A 208 -36.51 -0.38 -14.24
C VAL A 208 -37.65 -1.35 -13.93
N SER A 209 -37.35 -2.58 -13.51
CA SER A 209 -38.34 -3.58 -13.11
C SER A 209 -39.24 -3.10 -11.97
N ARG A 210 -40.37 -3.79 -11.76
CA ARG A 210 -41.31 -3.47 -10.68
C ARG A 210 -40.66 -3.39 -9.30
N LYS A 211 -39.62 -4.19 -9.03
CA LYS A 211 -38.88 -4.19 -7.75
C LYS A 211 -38.18 -2.88 -7.47
N MET A 212 -37.90 -2.07 -8.50
CA MET A 212 -37.30 -0.75 -8.32
C MET A 212 -38.26 0.29 -7.72
N ALA A 213 -39.56 -0.02 -7.61
CA ALA A 213 -40.53 0.82 -6.90
C ALA A 213 -40.49 0.66 -5.38
N GLU A 214 -39.86 -0.40 -4.88
CA GLU A 214 -39.74 -0.67 -3.46
C GLU A 214 -38.68 0.25 -2.82
N ALA A 215 -38.87 0.61 -1.54
CA ALA A 215 -37.88 1.31 -0.71
C ALA A 215 -37.17 2.50 -1.39
N ASP A 216 -37.90 3.28 -2.20
CA ASP A 216 -37.38 4.40 -2.97
C ASP A 216 -36.14 4.06 -3.83
N ARG A 217 -35.97 2.81 -4.26
CA ARG A 217 -34.79 2.34 -5.03
C ARG A 217 -34.57 3.17 -6.29
N LEU A 218 -35.61 3.37 -7.10
CA LEU A 218 -35.53 4.19 -8.31
C LEU A 218 -35.17 5.66 -8.00
N LEU A 219 -35.75 6.25 -6.95
CA LEU A 219 -35.44 7.64 -6.56
C LEU A 219 -33.97 7.76 -6.12
N ARG A 220 -33.47 6.82 -5.30
CA ARG A 220 -32.06 6.80 -4.89
C ARG A 220 -31.13 6.66 -6.09
N LEU A 221 -31.50 5.83 -7.07
CA LEU A 221 -30.77 5.68 -8.33
C LEU A 221 -30.76 6.98 -9.13
N GLN A 222 -31.92 7.61 -9.33
CA GLN A 222 -32.03 8.88 -10.07
C GLN A 222 -31.16 9.97 -9.45
N GLN A 223 -31.22 10.12 -8.12
CA GLN A 223 -30.41 11.09 -7.37
C GLN A 223 -28.90 10.86 -7.59
N ALA A 224 -28.44 9.62 -7.47
CA ALA A 224 -27.03 9.30 -7.65
C ALA A 224 -26.58 9.38 -9.12
N ALA A 225 -27.42 8.97 -10.06
CA ALA A 225 -27.14 9.08 -11.49
C ALA A 225 -27.11 10.54 -11.97
N GLU A 226 -27.97 11.41 -11.41
CA GLU A 226 -27.90 12.86 -11.67
C GLU A 226 -26.58 13.43 -11.17
N LEU A 227 -26.18 13.13 -9.92
CA LEU A 227 -24.86 13.54 -9.42
C LEU A 227 -23.75 13.02 -10.34
N TYR A 228 -23.82 11.75 -10.73
CA TYR A 228 -22.81 11.11 -11.55
C TYR A 228 -22.62 11.82 -12.89
N LEU A 229 -23.72 12.03 -13.62
CA LEU A 229 -23.71 12.68 -14.93
C LEU A 229 -23.37 14.17 -14.84
N MET A 230 -23.79 14.87 -13.79
CA MET A 230 -23.56 16.30 -13.65
C MET A 230 -22.17 16.65 -13.12
N GLN A 231 -21.59 15.83 -12.24
CA GLN A 231 -20.36 16.17 -11.51
C GLN A 231 -19.24 15.15 -11.66
N VAL A 232 -19.55 13.85 -11.64
CA VAL A 232 -18.52 12.82 -11.55
C VAL A 232 -17.86 12.55 -12.90
N VAL A 233 -18.66 12.34 -13.95
CA VAL A 233 -18.13 12.00 -15.29
C VAL A 233 -17.28 13.15 -15.84
N GLU A 234 -16.08 12.83 -16.32
CA GLU A 234 -15.16 13.81 -16.91
C GLU A 234 -15.64 14.32 -18.28
N ILE A 235 -15.18 15.52 -18.66
CA ILE A 235 -15.41 16.05 -20.01
C ILE A 235 -14.75 15.14 -21.06
N HIS A 236 -15.20 15.22 -22.30
CA HIS A 236 -14.79 14.38 -23.43
C HIS A 236 -15.14 12.88 -23.32
N THR A 237 -15.75 12.45 -22.21
CA THR A 237 -16.29 11.08 -22.04
C THR A 237 -17.56 10.90 -22.87
N PHE A 238 -17.67 9.76 -23.56
CA PHE A 238 -18.89 9.32 -24.24
C PHE A 238 -19.77 8.53 -23.28
N VAL A 239 -21.03 8.93 -23.14
CA VAL A 239 -21.98 8.27 -22.24
C VAL A 239 -23.20 7.77 -23.00
N GLY A 240 -23.56 6.50 -22.78
CA GLY A 240 -24.81 5.88 -23.20
C GLY A 240 -25.70 5.53 -22.01
N ILE A 241 -27.00 5.42 -22.23
CA ILE A 241 -27.97 5.03 -21.19
C ILE A 241 -28.89 3.95 -21.75
N VAL A 242 -28.93 2.83 -21.05
CA VAL A 242 -29.78 1.67 -21.32
C VAL A 242 -30.62 1.40 -20.09
N THR A 243 -31.89 1.07 -20.29
CA THR A 243 -32.78 0.59 -19.24
C THR A 243 -33.22 -0.84 -19.55
N PHE A 244 -33.55 -1.62 -18.53
CA PHE A 244 -34.08 -2.96 -18.75
C PHE A 244 -35.12 -3.39 -17.71
N ASP A 245 -36.05 -4.21 -18.18
CA ASP A 245 -36.97 -5.03 -17.38
C ASP A 245 -36.88 -6.47 -17.91
N SER A 246 -37.93 -7.05 -18.49
CA SER A 246 -37.87 -8.30 -19.27
C SER A 246 -37.13 -8.12 -20.61
N LYS A 247 -36.99 -6.89 -21.11
CA LYS A 247 -36.22 -6.53 -22.32
C LYS A 247 -35.30 -5.33 -22.06
N GLY A 248 -34.23 -5.22 -22.86
CA GLY A 248 -33.36 -4.06 -22.86
C GLY A 248 -33.82 -2.98 -23.86
N GLU A 249 -33.78 -1.72 -23.44
CA GLU A 249 -34.14 -0.54 -24.23
C GLU A 249 -33.01 0.51 -24.16
N ILE A 250 -32.62 1.06 -25.32
CA ILE A 250 -31.63 2.14 -25.37
C ILE A 250 -32.36 3.47 -25.20
N ARG A 251 -32.07 4.18 -24.10
CA ARG A 251 -32.62 5.52 -23.80
C ARG A 251 -31.78 6.63 -24.39
N ALA A 252 -30.46 6.47 -24.40
CA ALA A 252 -29.53 7.39 -25.01
C ALA A 252 -28.43 6.62 -25.77
N GLN A 253 -28.19 7.03 -27.01
CA GLN A 253 -26.98 6.64 -27.75
C GLN A 253 -25.76 7.34 -27.14
N LEU A 254 -24.55 6.92 -27.54
CA LEU A 254 -23.33 7.56 -27.07
C LEU A 254 -23.31 9.05 -27.38
N GLN A 255 -23.33 9.85 -26.33
CA GLN A 255 -23.19 11.31 -26.38
C GLN A 255 -21.92 11.72 -25.66
N GLN A 256 -21.11 12.55 -26.32
CA GLN A 256 -19.90 13.10 -25.71
C GLN A 256 -20.27 14.27 -24.79
N ILE A 257 -19.70 14.31 -23.60
CA ILE A 257 -19.90 15.41 -22.64
C ILE A 257 -18.87 16.50 -22.92
N ASN A 258 -19.28 17.60 -23.55
CA ASN A 258 -18.41 18.76 -23.77
C ASN A 258 -18.89 20.01 -23.01
N SER A 259 -20.13 19.99 -22.50
CA SER A 259 -20.75 21.13 -21.81
C SER A 259 -21.76 20.69 -20.74
N ASP A 260 -22.13 21.62 -19.85
CA ASP A 260 -23.22 21.41 -18.88
C ASP A 260 -24.58 21.13 -19.57
N ASN A 261 -24.78 21.59 -20.81
CA ASN A 261 -25.99 21.30 -21.57
C ASN A 261 -26.02 19.83 -22.01
N ASP A 262 -24.88 19.25 -22.39
CA ASP A 262 -24.78 17.81 -22.72
C ASP A 262 -25.11 16.96 -21.48
N ARG A 263 -24.59 17.36 -20.31
CA ARG A 263 -24.90 16.71 -19.03
C ARG A 263 -26.40 16.75 -18.73
N ARG A 264 -27.03 17.91 -18.86
CA ARG A 264 -28.49 18.07 -18.67
C ARG A 264 -29.30 17.23 -19.65
N LEU A 265 -28.84 17.11 -20.90
CA LEU A 265 -29.50 16.26 -21.88
C LEU A 265 -29.44 14.78 -21.47
N LEU A 266 -28.27 14.28 -21.05
CA LEU A 266 -28.13 12.92 -20.52
C LEU A 266 -29.00 12.67 -19.28
N VAL A 267 -29.05 13.63 -18.36
CA VAL A 267 -29.92 13.57 -17.16
C VAL A 267 -31.40 13.47 -17.57
N SER A 268 -31.82 14.12 -18.65
CA SER A 268 -33.20 14.04 -19.15
C SER A 268 -33.59 12.66 -19.70
N TYR A 269 -32.61 11.81 -20.05
CA TYR A 269 -32.85 10.43 -20.51
C TYR A 269 -32.92 9.40 -19.36
N LEU A 270 -32.68 9.80 -18.11
CA LEU A 270 -32.81 8.91 -16.96
C LEU A 270 -34.27 8.45 -16.80
N PRO A 271 -34.50 7.18 -16.39
CA PRO A 271 -35.86 6.66 -16.25
C PRO A 271 -36.62 7.36 -15.13
N THR A 272 -37.84 7.82 -15.42
CA THR A 272 -38.72 8.50 -14.45
C THR A 272 -39.74 7.56 -13.79
N THR A 273 -39.96 6.39 -14.35
CA THR A 273 -40.96 5.41 -13.91
C THR A 273 -40.40 4.00 -13.96
N VAL A 274 -40.97 3.10 -13.15
CA VAL A 274 -40.74 1.66 -13.25
C VAL A 274 -41.70 1.00 -14.22
N SER A 275 -41.32 -0.17 -14.71
CA SER A 275 -42.15 -1.10 -15.47
C SER A 275 -43.15 -1.81 -14.56
N THR A 276 -44.25 -2.28 -15.15
CA THR A 276 -45.23 -3.14 -14.48
C THR A 276 -44.83 -4.62 -14.52
N GLU A 277 -43.84 -4.98 -15.32
CA GLU A 277 -43.34 -6.34 -15.50
C GLU A 277 -42.61 -6.85 -14.24
N GLU A 278 -42.87 -8.10 -13.88
CA GLU A 278 -42.25 -8.76 -12.72
C GLU A 278 -40.94 -9.47 -13.11
N GLU A 279 -40.84 -9.95 -14.35
CA GLU A 279 -39.64 -10.60 -14.87
C GLU A 279 -38.53 -9.58 -15.14
N THR A 280 -37.31 -9.92 -14.76
CA THR A 280 -36.12 -9.09 -14.94
C THR A 280 -35.07 -9.88 -15.72
N ASN A 281 -34.55 -9.28 -16.79
CA ASN A 281 -33.54 -9.86 -17.67
C ASN A 281 -32.34 -8.90 -17.80
N THR A 282 -31.43 -9.03 -16.85
CA THR A 282 -30.15 -8.33 -16.76
C THR A 282 -29.33 -8.51 -18.02
N CYS A 283 -29.29 -9.73 -18.55
CA CYS A 283 -28.54 -10.01 -19.77
C CYS A 283 -29.10 -9.27 -21.00
N ALA A 284 -30.40 -9.00 -21.06
CA ALA A 284 -30.97 -8.17 -22.11
C ALA A 284 -30.50 -6.71 -22.00
N GLY A 285 -30.41 -6.17 -20.79
CA GLY A 285 -29.82 -4.86 -20.52
C GLY A 285 -28.35 -4.80 -20.90
N VAL A 286 -27.54 -5.75 -20.42
CA VAL A 286 -26.10 -5.83 -20.70
C VAL A 286 -25.80 -5.96 -22.21
N LYS A 287 -26.56 -6.80 -22.93
CA LYS A 287 -26.43 -6.92 -24.41
C LYS A 287 -26.73 -5.61 -25.14
N ARG A 288 -27.74 -4.85 -24.70
CA ARG A 288 -28.01 -3.52 -25.26
C ARG A 288 -26.93 -2.51 -24.88
N GLY A 289 -26.33 -2.65 -23.69
CA GLY A 289 -25.15 -1.90 -23.30
C GLY A 289 -23.99 -2.11 -24.28
N PHE A 290 -23.68 -3.36 -24.61
CA PHE A 290 -22.65 -3.70 -25.61
C PHE A 290 -22.96 -3.07 -26.97
N GLU A 291 -24.21 -3.19 -27.45
CA GLU A 291 -24.64 -2.57 -28.71
C GLU A 291 -24.41 -1.05 -28.73
N VAL A 292 -24.61 -0.36 -27.60
CA VAL A 292 -24.38 1.09 -27.51
C VAL A 292 -22.90 1.43 -27.54
N VAL A 293 -22.06 0.75 -26.74
CA VAL A 293 -20.63 1.06 -26.66
C VAL A 293 -19.87 0.68 -27.93
N GLU A 294 -20.27 -0.41 -28.60
CA GLU A 294 -19.67 -0.89 -29.85
C GLU A 294 -19.88 0.08 -31.02
N LYS A 295 -20.86 0.99 -30.96
CA LYS A 295 -21.07 1.98 -32.03
C LYS A 295 -19.91 2.94 -32.23
N LYS A 296 -19.06 3.15 -31.23
CA LYS A 296 -17.93 4.09 -31.32
C LYS A 296 -16.75 3.48 -32.07
N ASN A 297 -16.33 2.28 -31.68
CA ASN A 297 -15.08 1.66 -32.16
C ASN A 297 -15.27 0.27 -32.79
N GLY A 298 -16.52 -0.21 -32.93
CA GLY A 298 -16.84 -1.56 -33.39
C GLY A 298 -16.51 -2.67 -32.39
N ARG A 299 -16.03 -2.31 -31.20
CA ARG A 299 -15.67 -3.21 -30.09
C ARG A 299 -16.03 -2.57 -28.76
N ALA A 300 -16.26 -3.41 -27.76
CA ALA A 300 -16.54 -3.00 -26.39
C ALA A 300 -15.28 -2.97 -25.49
N ASP A 301 -14.11 -3.35 -26.02
CA ASP A 301 -12.85 -3.40 -25.27
C ASP A 301 -12.54 -2.05 -24.59
N GLY A 302 -12.26 -2.09 -23.29
CA GLY A 302 -11.93 -0.91 -22.47
C GLY A 302 -13.12 0.01 -22.17
N SER A 303 -14.34 -0.33 -22.59
CA SER A 303 -15.54 0.41 -22.19
C SER A 303 -15.99 0.04 -20.78
N ILE A 304 -16.66 0.98 -20.11
CA ILE A 304 -17.11 0.85 -18.73
C ILE A 304 -18.63 0.73 -18.71
N MET A 305 -19.16 -0.31 -18.08
CA MET A 305 -20.59 -0.45 -17.82
C MET A 305 -20.88 -0.28 -16.33
N ILE A 306 -21.93 0.47 -16.03
CA ILE A 306 -22.43 0.62 -14.66
C ILE A 306 -23.80 -0.01 -14.60
N LEU A 307 -23.84 -1.24 -14.11
CA LEU A 307 -25.04 -2.03 -13.97
C LEU A 307 -25.66 -1.81 -12.59
N VAL A 308 -26.88 -1.25 -12.55
CA VAL A 308 -27.64 -1.06 -11.31
C VAL A 308 -28.89 -1.92 -11.35
N THR A 309 -29.06 -2.82 -10.39
CA THR A 309 -30.18 -3.76 -10.38
C THR A 309 -30.62 -4.19 -8.98
N SER A 310 -31.90 -4.55 -8.87
CA SER A 310 -32.46 -5.26 -7.71
C SER A 310 -32.00 -6.73 -7.60
N GLY A 311 -31.35 -7.25 -8.64
CA GLY A 311 -30.55 -8.47 -8.56
C GLY A 311 -31.29 -9.80 -8.70
N THR A 312 -32.60 -9.82 -8.90
CA THR A 312 -33.36 -11.08 -8.85
C THR A 312 -33.42 -11.87 -10.16
N ASP A 313 -32.35 -11.85 -10.95
CA ASP A 313 -32.30 -12.49 -12.26
C ASP A 313 -31.55 -13.83 -12.20
N GLU A 314 -32.28 -14.93 -12.43
CA GLU A 314 -31.71 -16.28 -12.51
C GLU A 314 -30.92 -16.54 -13.80
N HIS A 315 -31.10 -15.69 -14.82
CA HIS A 315 -30.54 -15.83 -16.15
C HIS A 315 -29.21 -15.12 -16.36
N ILE A 316 -28.63 -14.51 -15.32
CA ILE A 316 -27.38 -13.74 -15.42
C ILE A 316 -26.21 -14.55 -15.99
N ASN A 317 -26.21 -15.88 -15.75
CA ASN A 317 -25.19 -16.79 -16.29
C ASN A 317 -25.18 -16.84 -17.82
N ASN A 318 -26.30 -16.51 -18.48
CA ASN A 318 -26.46 -16.60 -19.93
C ASN A 318 -25.64 -15.56 -20.69
N CYS A 319 -25.19 -14.49 -20.03
CA CYS A 319 -24.34 -13.47 -20.63
C CYS A 319 -22.90 -13.49 -20.11
N LEU A 320 -22.53 -14.39 -19.18
CA LEU A 320 -21.15 -14.50 -18.71
C LEU A 320 -20.14 -14.68 -19.86
N PRO A 321 -20.34 -15.58 -20.85
CA PRO A 321 -19.38 -15.74 -21.94
C PRO A 321 -19.21 -14.46 -22.76
N THR A 322 -20.32 -13.75 -23.05
CA THR A 322 -20.30 -12.48 -23.79
C THR A 322 -19.56 -11.40 -23.01
N VAL A 323 -19.81 -11.32 -21.70
CA VAL A 323 -19.17 -10.37 -20.79
C VAL A 323 -17.67 -10.61 -20.73
N THR A 324 -17.23 -11.86 -20.52
CA THR A 324 -15.80 -12.22 -20.49
C THR A 324 -15.10 -11.94 -21.81
N SER A 325 -15.75 -12.19 -22.96
CA SER A 325 -15.15 -11.93 -24.28
C SER A 325 -15.17 -10.45 -24.70
N SER A 326 -15.89 -9.58 -23.99
CA SER A 326 -16.12 -8.20 -24.42
C SER A 326 -14.94 -7.25 -24.20
N GLY A 327 -14.04 -7.59 -23.28
CA GLY A 327 -12.97 -6.72 -22.82
C GLY A 327 -13.47 -5.46 -22.07
N SER A 328 -14.75 -5.37 -21.72
CA SER A 328 -15.34 -4.27 -20.96
C SER A 328 -15.24 -4.50 -19.45
N THR A 329 -15.18 -3.42 -18.68
CA THR A 329 -15.27 -3.45 -17.22
C THR A 329 -16.71 -3.22 -16.79
N ILE A 330 -17.29 -4.14 -16.00
CA ILE A 330 -18.67 -4.01 -15.50
C ILE A 330 -18.66 -3.74 -14.00
N HIS A 331 -19.01 -2.53 -13.61
CA HIS A 331 -19.32 -2.20 -12.22
C HIS A 331 -20.76 -2.61 -11.89
N SER A 332 -20.98 -3.24 -10.75
CA SER A 332 -22.30 -3.67 -10.31
C SER A 332 -22.73 -2.97 -9.03
N ILE A 333 -23.97 -2.50 -9.01
CA ILE A 333 -24.64 -1.96 -7.84
C ILE A 333 -25.91 -2.78 -7.60
N ALA A 334 -25.85 -3.67 -6.63
CA ALA A 334 -26.98 -4.48 -6.17
C ALA A 334 -27.83 -3.72 -5.15
N LEU A 335 -29.15 -3.74 -5.34
CA LEU A 335 -30.13 -3.14 -4.44
C LEU A 335 -31.00 -4.21 -3.78
N GLY A 336 -31.35 -4.02 -2.51
CA GLY A 336 -32.33 -4.88 -1.83
C GLY A 336 -31.69 -5.80 -0.81
N SER A 337 -31.83 -7.13 -0.98
CA SER A 337 -31.34 -8.14 -0.04
C SER A 337 -30.12 -8.91 -0.55
N SER A 338 -29.24 -9.31 0.36
CA SER A 338 -27.96 -10.00 0.08
C SER A 338 -28.08 -11.42 -0.48
N THR A 339 -29.30 -11.94 -0.61
CA THR A 339 -29.58 -13.25 -1.23
C THR A 339 -29.24 -13.29 -2.73
N VAL A 340 -28.95 -12.13 -3.34
CA VAL A 340 -28.46 -12.03 -4.71
C VAL A 340 -26.92 -12.10 -4.75
N ARG A 341 -26.37 -13.31 -4.74
CA ARG A 341 -24.91 -13.52 -4.86
C ARG A 341 -24.40 -13.56 -6.30
N LYS A 342 -25.29 -13.69 -7.29
CA LYS A 342 -24.89 -13.95 -8.69
C LYS A 342 -24.46 -12.69 -9.47
N LEU A 343 -24.80 -11.49 -8.99
CA LEU A 343 -24.41 -10.23 -9.64
C LEU A 343 -22.91 -9.92 -9.46
N GLU A 344 -22.35 -10.31 -8.31
CA GLU A 344 -20.94 -10.06 -7.97
C GLU A 344 -19.97 -10.74 -8.94
N GLU A 345 -20.40 -11.82 -9.60
CA GLU A 345 -19.56 -12.56 -10.54
C GLU A 345 -19.26 -11.77 -11.80
N LEU A 346 -20.18 -10.93 -12.30
CA LEU A 346 -19.93 -10.08 -13.47
C LEU A 346 -18.81 -9.07 -13.23
N SER A 347 -18.84 -8.41 -12.08
CA SER A 347 -17.80 -7.43 -11.71
C SER A 347 -16.47 -8.12 -11.45
N ARG A 348 -16.48 -9.25 -10.73
CA ARG A 348 -15.27 -10.03 -10.46
C ARG A 348 -14.58 -10.48 -11.76
N LEU A 349 -15.34 -11.00 -12.74
CA LEU A 349 -14.78 -11.50 -13.99
C LEU A 349 -14.25 -10.40 -14.92
N THR A 350 -14.65 -9.15 -14.71
CA THR A 350 -14.29 -8.01 -15.58
C THR A 350 -13.35 -7.00 -14.89
N GLY A 351 -12.90 -7.29 -13.67
CA GLY A 351 -12.12 -6.36 -12.85
C GLY A 351 -12.92 -5.12 -12.39
N GLY A 352 -14.24 -5.18 -12.46
CA GLY A 352 -15.13 -4.10 -12.06
C GLY A 352 -15.37 -4.05 -10.54
N LEU A 353 -15.73 -2.87 -10.05
CA LEU A 353 -16.13 -2.67 -8.65
C LEU A 353 -17.54 -3.19 -8.41
N LYS A 354 -17.78 -3.71 -7.20
CA LYS A 354 -19.09 -4.16 -6.73
C LYS A 354 -19.56 -3.37 -5.52
N PHE A 355 -20.85 -3.09 -5.48
CA PHE A 355 -21.52 -2.41 -4.38
C PHE A 355 -22.82 -3.10 -4.04
N PHE A 356 -23.10 -3.22 -2.75
CA PHE A 356 -24.38 -3.68 -2.23
C PHE A 356 -25.02 -2.58 -1.39
N ILE A 357 -26.28 -2.25 -1.67
CA ILE A 357 -27.04 -1.21 -1.00
C ILE A 357 -28.33 -1.81 -0.45
N PRO A 358 -28.41 -2.03 0.86
CA PRO A 358 -29.61 -2.60 1.47
C PRO A 358 -30.82 -1.64 1.37
N ASP A 359 -32.03 -2.18 1.47
CA ASP A 359 -33.25 -1.35 1.51
C ASP A 359 -33.33 -0.47 2.76
N LYS A 360 -32.80 -1.00 3.87
CA LYS A 360 -32.64 -0.29 5.13
C LYS A 360 -31.25 0.34 5.25
N SER A 361 -30.58 0.64 4.13
CA SER A 361 -29.27 1.27 4.14
C SER A 361 -29.31 2.61 4.83
N HIS A 362 -28.24 2.96 5.54
CA HIS A 362 -28.01 4.35 5.86
C HIS A 362 -27.84 5.12 4.54
N CYS A 363 -28.32 6.34 4.58
CA CYS A 363 -28.61 7.10 3.39
C CYS A 363 -27.29 7.68 2.84
N ASN A 364 -27.01 7.44 1.54
CA ASN A 364 -25.93 7.98 0.66
C ASN A 364 -25.06 6.94 -0.03
N ARG A 365 -25.13 5.66 0.32
CA ARG A 365 -24.30 4.60 -0.30
C ARG A 365 -24.36 4.57 -1.83
N MET A 366 -25.53 4.85 -2.42
CA MET A 366 -25.69 4.91 -3.87
C MET A 366 -24.82 6.02 -4.48
N THR A 367 -24.91 7.21 -3.91
CA THR A 367 -24.13 8.38 -4.31
C THR A 367 -22.62 8.12 -4.18
N GLU A 368 -22.20 7.48 -3.09
CA GLU A 368 -20.80 7.11 -2.86
C GLU A 368 -20.30 6.03 -3.82
N ALA A 369 -21.14 5.03 -4.14
CA ALA A 369 -20.83 4.00 -5.13
C ALA A 369 -20.57 4.61 -6.52
N PHE A 370 -21.49 5.47 -6.99
CA PHE A 370 -21.32 6.18 -8.26
C PHE A 370 -20.08 7.10 -8.25
N SER A 371 -19.81 7.77 -7.13
CA SER A 371 -18.62 8.62 -6.99
C SER A 371 -17.32 7.82 -7.06
N ARG A 372 -17.30 6.61 -6.48
CA ARG A 372 -16.14 5.71 -6.52
C ARG A 372 -15.89 5.11 -7.90
N ILE A 373 -16.91 4.78 -8.68
CA ILE A 373 -16.74 4.10 -9.98
C ILE A 373 -15.89 4.90 -10.99
N SER A 374 -15.94 6.24 -10.95
CA SER A 374 -15.13 7.08 -11.85
C SER A 374 -13.73 7.42 -11.29
N SER A 375 -13.43 7.02 -10.05
CA SER A 375 -12.16 7.34 -9.40
C SER A 375 -11.07 6.32 -9.73
N GLY A 376 -10.04 6.74 -10.47
CA GLY A 376 -8.83 5.92 -10.70
C GLY A 376 -8.48 5.61 -12.15
N MET A 377 -9.30 6.03 -13.13
CA MET A 377 -8.96 5.90 -14.55
C MET A 377 -9.12 7.27 -15.21
N GLY A 378 -8.13 8.15 -15.12
CA GLY A 378 -8.21 9.51 -15.67
C GLY A 378 -7.11 10.46 -15.23
N ASP A 379 -7.14 11.67 -15.76
CA ASP A 379 -6.32 12.79 -15.31
C ASP A 379 -6.74 13.17 -13.88
N MET A 380 -5.85 13.02 -12.90
CA MET A 380 -6.13 13.31 -11.48
C MET A 380 -6.64 14.74 -11.26
N PHE A 381 -6.30 15.69 -12.13
CA PHE A 381 -6.78 17.07 -12.02
C PHE A 381 -8.19 17.27 -12.57
N GLN A 382 -8.63 16.38 -13.45
CA GLN A 382 -9.99 16.34 -13.96
C GLN A 382 -10.89 15.46 -13.09
N GLN A 383 -10.34 14.69 -12.14
CA GLN A 383 -11.12 13.82 -11.29
C GLN A 383 -11.98 14.61 -10.27
N SER A 384 -13.24 14.20 -10.13
CA SER A 384 -14.12 14.75 -9.08
C SER A 384 -13.75 14.15 -7.73
N LEU A 385 -13.53 15.00 -6.73
CA LEU A 385 -13.25 14.61 -5.35
C LEU A 385 -14.48 14.87 -4.48
N GLN A 386 -14.86 13.87 -3.69
CA GLN A 386 -15.92 14.01 -2.70
C GLN A 386 -15.32 14.53 -1.39
N LEU A 387 -15.70 15.75 -1.02
CA LEU A 387 -15.24 16.41 0.22
C LEU A 387 -16.11 16.02 1.41
N GLU A 388 -17.41 15.82 1.17
CA GLU A 388 -18.41 15.54 2.20
C GLU A 388 -19.51 14.61 1.65
N SER A 389 -19.98 13.69 2.49
CA SER A 389 -21.16 12.86 2.28
C SER A 389 -21.89 12.71 3.60
N VAL A 390 -22.99 13.43 3.78
CA VAL A 390 -23.77 13.41 5.03
C VAL A 390 -25.19 13.03 4.74
N CYS A 391 -25.75 12.16 5.57
CA CYS A 391 -27.18 12.01 5.66
C CYS A 391 -27.64 11.85 7.10
N GLU A 392 -28.75 12.50 7.41
CA GLU A 392 -29.44 12.35 8.68
C GLU A 392 -30.95 12.22 8.46
N SER A 393 -31.60 11.41 9.30
CA SER A 393 -33.07 11.38 9.38
C SER A 393 -33.51 12.53 10.27
N VAL A 394 -34.03 13.59 9.66
CA VAL A 394 -34.36 14.84 10.36
C VAL A 394 -35.85 14.86 10.71
N LEU A 395 -36.15 15.02 12.00
CA LEU A 395 -37.53 15.14 12.51
C LEU A 395 -38.23 16.41 11.99
N PRO A 396 -39.57 16.47 12.00
CA PRO A 396 -40.31 17.68 11.67
C PRO A 396 -39.83 18.89 12.50
N GLN A 397 -39.68 20.05 11.86
CA GLN A 397 -39.22 21.30 12.48
C GLN A 397 -37.82 21.23 13.13
N HIS A 398 -37.05 20.19 12.83
CA HIS A 398 -35.63 20.09 13.22
C HIS A 398 -34.75 20.39 12.01
N GLN A 399 -33.49 20.70 12.30
CA GLN A 399 -32.49 21.05 11.28
C GLN A 399 -31.28 20.14 11.35
N LEU A 400 -30.75 19.78 10.20
CA LEU A 400 -29.39 19.27 10.03
C LEU A 400 -28.47 20.47 9.87
N THR A 401 -27.39 20.55 10.65
CA THR A 401 -26.37 21.60 10.50
C THR A 401 -25.00 20.95 10.56
N ASN A 402 -24.18 21.20 9.53
CA ASN A 402 -22.82 20.67 9.47
C ASN A 402 -21.92 21.61 8.64
N SER A 403 -20.63 21.28 8.54
CA SER A 403 -19.63 22.07 7.83
C SER A 403 -18.73 21.19 6.99
N VAL A 404 -18.32 21.70 5.83
CA VAL A 404 -17.30 21.08 4.98
C VAL A 404 -16.09 22.00 4.88
N THR A 405 -14.89 21.42 4.84
CA THR A 405 -13.66 22.19 4.66
C THR A 405 -13.20 22.11 3.21
N VAL A 406 -13.08 23.27 2.56
CA VAL A 406 -12.44 23.40 1.26
C VAL A 406 -11.02 23.87 1.51
N ASP A 407 -10.03 23.01 1.30
CA ASP A 407 -8.62 23.36 1.47
C ASP A 407 -8.07 24.06 0.20
N ARG A 408 -6.78 24.43 0.20
CA ARG A 408 -6.18 25.20 -0.91
C ARG A 408 -5.97 24.40 -2.19
N THR A 409 -5.93 23.07 -2.08
CA THR A 409 -5.64 22.16 -3.19
C THR A 409 -6.88 21.85 -4.03
N VAL A 410 -8.07 22.19 -3.51
CA VAL A 410 -9.36 22.01 -4.17
C VAL A 410 -10.12 23.33 -4.24
N GLY A 411 -11.12 23.40 -5.12
CA GLY A 411 -12.05 24.52 -5.17
C GLY A 411 -12.62 24.81 -6.55
N ASN A 412 -12.04 24.26 -7.61
CA ASN A 412 -12.65 24.35 -8.94
C ASN A 412 -13.85 23.42 -9.01
N ASP A 413 -14.89 23.81 -9.75
CA ASP A 413 -16.12 23.03 -9.92
C ASP A 413 -16.73 22.55 -8.59
N THR A 414 -16.65 23.36 -7.53
CA THR A 414 -17.25 23.01 -6.25
C THR A 414 -18.78 23.07 -6.36
N VAL A 415 -19.43 21.95 -6.02
CA VAL A 415 -20.89 21.81 -6.07
C VAL A 415 -21.42 21.26 -4.76
N PHE A 416 -22.42 21.94 -4.21
CA PHE A 416 -23.24 21.47 -3.11
C PHE A 416 -24.50 20.83 -3.68
N LEU A 417 -24.69 19.54 -3.46
CA LEU A 417 -25.89 18.81 -3.84
C LEU A 417 -26.67 18.43 -2.59
N VAL A 418 -27.89 18.94 -2.48
CA VAL A 418 -28.86 18.59 -1.44
C VAL A 418 -29.89 17.65 -2.03
N MET A 419 -30.21 16.56 -1.33
CA MET A 419 -31.21 15.58 -1.76
C MET A 419 -32.18 15.29 -0.61
N TRP A 420 -33.45 15.04 -0.94
CA TRP A 420 -34.51 14.78 0.04
C TRP A 420 -35.49 13.70 -0.42
N GLN A 421 -36.40 13.30 0.47
CA GLN A 421 -37.38 12.24 0.22
C GLN A 421 -38.82 12.74 0.13
N THR A 422 -39.16 13.89 0.71
CA THR A 422 -40.54 14.40 0.64
C THR A 422 -40.86 15.03 -0.71
N SER A 423 -42.12 15.42 -0.93
CA SER A 423 -42.57 16.01 -2.20
C SER A 423 -42.00 17.39 -2.49
N GLY A 424 -41.50 18.11 -1.49
CA GLY A 424 -40.98 19.47 -1.63
C GLY A 424 -39.61 19.64 -0.98
N PRO A 425 -38.80 20.60 -1.45
CA PRO A 425 -37.45 20.82 -0.93
C PRO A 425 -37.47 21.25 0.55
N PRO A 426 -36.43 20.91 1.33
CA PRO A 426 -36.18 21.55 2.61
C PRO A 426 -35.82 23.03 2.42
N GLU A 427 -35.84 23.79 3.50
CA GLU A 427 -35.18 25.10 3.50
C GLU A 427 -33.66 24.89 3.62
N ILE A 428 -32.90 25.56 2.74
CA ILE A 428 -31.46 25.40 2.56
C ILE A 428 -30.78 26.73 2.83
N VAL A 429 -29.81 26.73 3.73
CA VAL A 429 -28.94 27.88 3.98
C VAL A 429 -27.49 27.41 3.95
N LEU A 430 -26.69 28.00 3.06
CA LEU A 430 -25.25 27.77 2.97
C LEU A 430 -24.52 29.09 3.24
N SER A 431 -23.45 29.06 4.02
CA SER A 431 -22.58 30.21 4.25
C SER A 431 -21.14 29.90 3.82
N ASP A 432 -20.57 30.80 3.03
CA ASP A 432 -19.15 30.71 2.64
C ASP A 432 -18.21 31.23 3.74
N PRO A 433 -16.89 30.97 3.64
CA PRO A 433 -15.90 31.43 4.62
C PRO A 433 -15.81 32.96 4.77
N SER A 434 -16.39 33.73 3.84
CA SER A 434 -16.47 35.20 3.94
C SER A 434 -17.77 35.71 4.54
N GLY A 435 -18.68 34.81 4.95
CA GLY A 435 -19.98 35.16 5.52
C GLY A 435 -21.07 35.44 4.48
N ARG A 436 -20.81 35.21 3.18
CA ARG A 436 -21.86 35.30 2.16
C ARG A 436 -22.80 34.11 2.33
N LYS A 437 -24.10 34.42 2.38
CA LYS A 437 -25.15 33.40 2.47
C LYS A 437 -25.77 33.11 1.11
N TYR A 438 -26.10 31.85 0.89
CA TYR A 438 -26.88 31.33 -0.22
C TYR A 438 -28.10 30.66 0.38
N ASN A 439 -29.29 30.99 -0.13
CA ASN A 439 -30.56 30.43 0.33
C ASN A 439 -31.11 29.46 -0.71
N THR A 440 -32.22 28.78 -0.40
CA THR A 440 -32.89 27.85 -1.33
C THR A 440 -33.10 28.40 -2.74
N SER A 441 -33.35 29.71 -2.89
CA SER A 441 -33.55 30.37 -4.19
C SER A 441 -32.31 30.42 -5.08
N ASP A 442 -31.12 30.27 -4.49
CA ASP A 442 -29.85 30.27 -5.23
C ASP A 442 -29.54 28.88 -5.82
N PHE A 443 -30.26 27.84 -5.40
CA PHE A 443 -30.07 26.48 -5.86
C PHE A 443 -30.92 26.19 -7.10
N VAL A 444 -30.36 25.41 -8.03
CA VAL A 444 -31.10 24.82 -9.14
C VAL A 444 -31.81 23.57 -8.64
N ILE A 445 -33.14 23.62 -8.60
CA ILE A 445 -34.00 22.56 -8.05
C ILE A 445 -34.52 21.66 -9.17
N ASN A 446 -34.31 20.36 -9.02
CA ASN A 446 -34.95 19.32 -9.82
C ASN A 446 -35.96 18.57 -8.94
N LEU A 447 -37.24 18.94 -9.07
CA LEU A 447 -38.32 18.33 -8.27
C LEU A 447 -38.58 16.87 -8.64
N ALA A 448 -38.28 16.44 -9.87
CA ALA A 448 -38.49 15.05 -10.29
C ALA A 448 -37.54 14.11 -9.56
N PHE A 449 -36.28 14.52 -9.36
CA PHE A 449 -35.27 13.73 -8.66
C PHE A 449 -35.09 14.14 -7.19
N ARG A 450 -35.85 15.15 -6.73
CA ARG A 450 -35.80 15.67 -5.36
C ARG A 450 -34.38 16.10 -4.98
N THR A 451 -33.77 16.90 -5.86
CA THR A 451 -32.42 17.42 -5.69
C THR A 451 -32.37 18.94 -5.86
N ALA A 452 -31.41 19.56 -5.19
CA ALA A 452 -31.11 20.97 -5.29
C ALA A 452 -29.58 21.13 -5.38
N SER A 453 -29.09 21.79 -6.41
CA SER A 453 -27.65 21.94 -6.65
C SER A 453 -27.24 23.41 -6.69
N LEU A 454 -26.12 23.73 -6.04
CA LEU A 454 -25.48 25.03 -6.13
C LEU A 454 -24.04 24.84 -6.62
N ARG A 455 -23.74 25.35 -7.82
CA ARG A 455 -22.38 25.43 -8.35
C ARG A 455 -21.74 26.75 -7.89
N VAL A 456 -20.63 26.66 -7.18
CA VAL A 456 -19.87 27.84 -6.77
C VAL A 456 -19.15 28.42 -8.00
N PRO A 457 -19.32 29.71 -8.32
CA PRO A 457 -18.69 30.31 -9.49
C PRO A 457 -17.18 30.45 -9.30
N GLY A 458 -16.41 30.02 -10.30
CA GLY A 458 -14.94 30.07 -10.27
C GLY A 458 -14.36 29.08 -9.25
N THR A 459 -13.22 29.45 -8.66
CA THR A 459 -12.59 28.67 -7.59
C THR A 459 -13.23 29.04 -6.25
N ALA A 460 -13.82 28.06 -5.56
CA ALA A 460 -14.38 28.22 -4.23
C ALA A 460 -13.32 28.72 -3.24
N LYS A 461 -13.74 29.59 -2.33
CA LYS A 461 -12.86 30.10 -1.27
C LYS A 461 -12.49 28.96 -0.33
N HIS A 462 -11.20 28.85 -0.03
CA HIS A 462 -10.72 27.91 0.98
C HIS A 462 -11.17 28.35 2.38
N GLY A 463 -11.48 27.37 3.24
CA GLY A 463 -12.00 27.56 4.59
C GLY A 463 -13.21 26.68 4.89
N HIS A 464 -13.83 26.91 6.04
CA HIS A 464 -15.04 26.21 6.45
C HIS A 464 -16.29 26.81 5.81
N TRP A 465 -17.01 25.98 5.06
CA TRP A 465 -18.34 26.27 4.56
C TRP A 465 -19.36 25.61 5.48
N THR A 466 -20.37 26.35 5.93
CA THR A 466 -21.41 25.81 6.83
C THR A 466 -22.74 25.73 6.11
N TYR A 467 -23.45 24.62 6.28
CA TYR A 467 -24.78 24.45 5.71
C TYR A 467 -25.79 24.00 6.76
N THR A 468 -27.02 24.46 6.58
CA THR A 468 -28.18 24.11 7.40
C THR A 468 -29.32 23.70 6.48
N LEU A 469 -29.87 22.52 6.74
CA LEU A 469 -31.09 22.03 6.09
C LEU A 469 -32.19 21.90 7.12
N ASN A 470 -33.30 22.63 6.91
CA ASN A 470 -34.43 22.62 7.83
C ASN A 470 -35.57 21.77 7.26
N ASN A 471 -36.03 20.78 8.03
CA ASN A 471 -37.17 19.97 7.66
C ASN A 471 -38.48 20.72 7.93
N THR A 472 -38.98 21.39 6.90
CA THR A 472 -40.23 22.17 6.94
C THR A 472 -41.50 21.31 6.85
N HIS A 473 -41.37 19.97 6.73
CA HIS A 473 -42.50 19.05 6.58
C HIS A 473 -42.96 18.46 7.92
N HIS A 474 -44.17 17.90 7.93
CA HIS A 474 -44.78 17.28 9.11
C HIS A 474 -44.35 15.82 9.36
N SER A 475 -43.54 15.24 8.48
CA SER A 475 -42.99 13.89 8.62
C SER A 475 -41.47 13.92 8.72
N PRO A 476 -40.84 12.96 9.43
CA PRO A 476 -39.41 12.77 9.37
C PRO A 476 -38.99 12.44 7.93
N GLN A 477 -37.80 12.90 7.53
CA GLN A 477 -37.23 12.56 6.22
C GLN A 477 -35.71 12.51 6.28
N ALA A 478 -35.12 11.68 5.42
CA ALA A 478 -33.69 11.70 5.21
C ALA A 478 -33.30 12.94 4.39
N LEU A 479 -32.46 13.79 4.97
CA LEU A 479 -31.83 14.93 4.29
C LEU A 479 -30.37 14.62 4.05
N LYS A 480 -29.94 14.77 2.79
CA LYS A 480 -28.61 14.39 2.33
C LYS A 480 -27.87 15.59 1.77
N VAL A 481 -26.58 15.68 2.06
CA VAL A 481 -25.68 16.65 1.44
C VAL A 481 -24.45 15.93 0.91
N THR A 482 -24.14 16.19 -0.35
CA THR A 482 -22.89 15.76 -0.98
C THR A 482 -22.18 16.99 -1.51
N VAL A 483 -20.90 17.11 -1.18
CA VAL A 483 -20.05 18.20 -1.67
C VAL A 483 -18.94 17.61 -2.50
N THR A 484 -18.90 17.99 -3.78
CA THR A 484 -17.85 17.59 -4.72
C THR A 484 -17.04 18.79 -5.15
N SER A 485 -15.76 18.58 -5.43
CA SER A 485 -14.86 19.61 -5.96
C SER A 485 -13.77 18.98 -6.82
N ARG A 486 -13.08 19.78 -7.63
CA ARG A 486 -11.87 19.39 -8.36
C ARG A 486 -10.64 20.13 -7.84
N ALA A 487 -9.47 19.70 -8.31
CA ALA A 487 -8.20 20.36 -8.04
C ALA A 487 -8.26 21.85 -8.39
N SER A 488 -7.75 22.71 -7.50
CA SER A 488 -7.73 24.16 -7.70
C SER A 488 -6.72 24.59 -8.77
N SER A 489 -5.68 23.77 -9.01
CA SER A 489 -4.61 24.03 -9.95
C SER A 489 -3.96 22.73 -10.44
N LEU A 490 -3.40 22.74 -11.65
CA LEU A 490 -2.56 21.66 -12.18
C LEU A 490 -1.19 21.57 -11.48
N ALA A 491 -0.79 22.60 -10.74
CA ALA A 491 0.52 22.66 -10.08
C ALA A 491 0.56 21.99 -8.70
N ILE A 492 -0.58 21.69 -8.10
CA ILE A 492 -0.67 21.16 -6.73
C ILE A 492 -1.67 20.00 -6.74
N SER A 493 -1.19 18.80 -6.47
CA SER A 493 -2.05 17.63 -6.33
C SER A 493 -2.93 17.76 -5.08
N PRO A 494 -4.23 17.47 -5.18
CA PRO A 494 -5.10 17.48 -4.02
C PRO A 494 -4.81 16.32 -3.06
N ALA A 495 -5.13 16.53 -1.78
CA ALA A 495 -5.27 15.41 -0.85
C ALA A 495 -6.39 14.48 -1.33
N THR A 496 -6.15 13.18 -1.28
CA THR A 496 -7.04 12.11 -1.73
C THR A 496 -7.05 11.01 -0.69
N VAL A 497 -8.18 10.31 -0.60
CA VAL A 497 -8.30 9.07 0.17
C VAL A 497 -8.80 7.99 -0.77
N GLU A 498 -8.13 6.85 -0.77
CA GLU A 498 -8.60 5.63 -1.41
C GLU A 498 -8.90 4.61 -0.33
N ALA A 499 -10.10 4.03 -0.38
CA ALA A 499 -10.47 2.92 0.50
C ALA A 499 -10.66 1.65 -0.34
N PHE A 500 -10.28 0.50 0.21
CA PHE A 500 -10.51 -0.81 -0.38
C PHE A 500 -10.48 -1.91 0.69
N VAL A 501 -11.18 -3.01 0.42
CA VAL A 501 -11.17 -4.22 1.25
C VAL A 501 -10.20 -5.24 0.67
N GLU A 502 -9.52 -5.99 1.55
CA GLU A 502 -8.54 -7.01 1.15
C GLU A 502 -9.13 -8.05 0.18
N ARG A 503 -10.35 -8.50 0.50
CA ARG A 503 -11.04 -9.57 -0.20
C ARG A 503 -12.53 -9.28 -0.30
N ASP A 504 -13.07 -9.71 -1.41
CA ASP A 504 -14.46 -9.58 -1.82
C ASP A 504 -15.43 -10.44 -0.99
N SER A 505 -14.94 -11.57 -0.50
CA SER A 505 -15.67 -12.48 0.37
C SER A 505 -14.72 -13.20 1.30
N THR A 506 -15.20 -13.54 2.50
CA THR A 506 -14.47 -14.33 3.49
C THR A 506 -15.40 -15.33 4.17
N HIS A 507 -14.85 -16.35 4.80
CA HIS A 507 -15.61 -17.32 5.60
C HIS A 507 -15.34 -17.08 7.08
N PHE A 508 -16.41 -16.98 7.88
CA PHE A 508 -16.29 -16.94 9.34
C PHE A 508 -15.46 -18.13 9.85
N PRO A 509 -14.51 -17.94 10.77
CA PRO A 509 -14.21 -16.71 11.53
C PRO A 509 -13.08 -15.84 10.93
N GLN A 510 -12.73 -15.99 9.65
CA GLN A 510 -11.66 -15.20 9.05
C GLN A 510 -12.05 -13.71 9.00
N PRO A 511 -11.13 -12.78 9.37
CA PRO A 511 -11.42 -11.36 9.38
C PRO A 511 -11.49 -10.80 7.96
N VAL A 512 -12.02 -9.58 7.85
CA VAL A 512 -11.90 -8.75 6.65
C VAL A 512 -11.05 -7.55 7.02
N ILE A 513 -9.99 -7.29 6.26
CA ILE A 513 -9.11 -6.14 6.47
C ILE A 513 -9.57 -4.99 5.57
N ILE A 514 -9.70 -3.81 6.15
CA ILE A 514 -10.11 -2.57 5.47
C ILE A 514 -8.90 -1.65 5.41
N TYR A 515 -8.48 -1.31 4.20
CA TYR A 515 -7.38 -0.40 3.95
C TYR A 515 -7.90 0.98 3.57
N ALA A 516 -7.16 1.99 4.01
CA ALA A 516 -7.30 3.35 3.53
C ALA A 516 -5.92 3.94 3.24
N ASN A 517 -5.75 4.50 2.04
CA ASN A 517 -4.55 5.22 1.65
C ASN A 517 -4.88 6.71 1.56
N VAL A 518 -4.30 7.51 2.45
CA VAL A 518 -4.46 8.96 2.47
C VAL A 518 -3.20 9.59 1.94
N ARG A 519 -3.31 10.27 0.78
CA ARG A 519 -2.16 10.81 0.06
C ARG A 519 -2.43 12.14 -0.60
N MET A 520 -1.40 12.95 -0.76
CA MET A 520 -1.40 14.15 -1.59
C MET A 520 -0.49 13.92 -2.78
N GLY A 521 -1.07 13.70 -3.97
CA GLY A 521 -0.29 13.18 -5.10
C GLY A 521 0.28 11.79 -4.78
N LEU A 522 1.61 11.65 -4.84
CA LEU A 522 2.31 10.40 -4.48
C LEU A 522 2.69 10.30 -3.01
N TYR A 523 2.48 11.34 -2.20
CA TYR A 523 2.96 11.38 -0.82
C TYR A 523 1.92 10.91 0.18
N PRO A 524 2.25 10.02 1.12
CA PRO A 524 1.36 9.71 2.23
C PRO A 524 1.18 10.92 3.16
N ILE A 525 -0.02 11.09 3.69
CA ILE A 525 -0.31 12.11 4.71
C ILE A 525 -0.25 11.46 6.08
N LEU A 526 0.78 11.80 6.87
CA LEU A 526 0.94 11.31 8.24
C LEU A 526 -0.03 12.01 9.21
N ASN A 527 -0.38 11.32 10.29
CA ASN A 527 -1.30 11.80 11.34
C ASN A 527 -2.71 12.18 10.84
N ALA A 528 -3.13 11.65 9.69
CA ALA A 528 -4.51 11.76 9.26
C ALA A 528 -5.42 10.95 10.20
N THR A 529 -6.54 11.54 10.63
CA THR A 529 -7.58 10.79 11.34
C THR A 529 -8.45 10.09 10.30
N VAL A 530 -8.35 8.76 10.23
CA VAL A 530 -9.10 7.96 9.27
C VAL A 530 -10.14 7.13 10.01
N VAL A 531 -11.38 7.23 9.55
CA VAL A 531 -12.51 6.50 10.13
C VAL A 531 -13.24 5.76 9.01
N ALA A 532 -13.25 4.43 9.10
CA ALA A 532 -14.03 3.59 8.22
C ALA A 532 -15.41 3.34 8.84
N THR A 533 -16.46 3.51 8.04
CA THR A 533 -17.84 3.20 8.43
C THR A 533 -18.27 1.93 7.72
N VAL A 534 -18.53 0.86 8.47
CA VAL A 534 -18.99 -0.42 7.94
C VAL A 534 -20.46 -0.58 8.25
N GLU A 535 -21.28 -0.59 7.22
CA GLU A 535 -22.73 -0.74 7.36
C GLU A 535 -23.17 -2.16 6.99
N PRO A 536 -23.60 -2.97 7.99
CA PRO A 536 -24.13 -4.30 7.74
C PRO A 536 -25.51 -4.23 7.05
N GLU A 537 -25.97 -5.36 6.49
CA GLU A 537 -27.32 -5.46 5.92
C GLU A 537 -28.42 -5.23 6.97
N ALA A 538 -28.15 -5.67 8.21
CA ALA A 538 -29.03 -5.48 9.36
C ALA A 538 -28.20 -5.09 10.58
N GLY A 539 -28.65 -4.06 11.31
CA GLY A 539 -27.95 -3.51 12.48
C GLY A 539 -27.51 -2.07 12.23
N ASP A 540 -26.88 -1.48 13.25
CA ASP A 540 -26.31 -0.14 13.18
C ASP A 540 -24.92 -0.16 12.49
N PRO A 541 -24.47 0.98 11.92
CA PRO A 541 -23.14 1.09 11.35
C PRO A 541 -22.07 0.90 12.42
N ILE A 542 -20.97 0.27 12.02
CA ILE A 542 -19.79 0.08 12.83
C ILE A 542 -18.75 1.11 12.41
N MET A 543 -18.31 1.93 13.35
CA MET A 543 -17.24 2.92 13.13
C MET A 543 -15.91 2.32 13.56
N LEU A 544 -14.94 2.27 12.65
CA LEU A 544 -13.60 1.75 12.88
C LEU A 544 -12.59 2.88 12.69
N HIS A 545 -11.82 3.19 13.73
CA HIS A 545 -10.66 4.07 13.59
C HIS A 545 -9.53 3.27 12.95
N LEU A 546 -9.12 3.68 11.75
CA LEU A 546 -7.97 3.08 11.09
C LEU A 546 -6.72 3.78 11.60
N LEU A 547 -5.85 3.01 12.26
CA LEU A 547 -4.58 3.49 12.78
C LEU A 547 -3.48 3.26 11.75
N ASP A 548 -2.62 4.26 11.55
CA ASP A 548 -1.32 4.06 10.93
C ASP A 548 -0.34 3.61 12.03
N ASN A 549 -0.56 2.41 12.56
CA ASN A 549 0.19 1.83 13.69
C ASN A 549 1.37 0.96 13.23
N GLY A 550 1.73 0.99 11.93
CA GLY A 550 2.76 0.11 11.38
C GLY A 550 2.39 -1.38 11.35
N ALA A 551 1.13 -1.76 11.66
CA ALA A 551 0.64 -3.13 11.54
C ALA A 551 0.63 -3.60 10.08
N ASP A 552 0.26 -2.69 9.17
CA ASP A 552 0.42 -2.84 7.72
C ASP A 552 1.41 -1.78 7.24
N ASN A 553 2.66 -2.19 7.10
CA ASN A 553 3.72 -1.30 6.66
C ASN A 553 3.56 -1.07 5.14
N ILE A 554 2.59 -0.24 4.72
CA ILE A 554 2.58 0.38 3.39
C ILE A 554 3.74 1.38 3.36
N GLN A 555 4.97 0.87 3.40
CA GLN A 555 6.17 1.67 3.19
C GLN A 555 6.50 1.59 1.72
N MET A 556 6.24 2.68 1.01
CA MET A 556 6.98 2.98 -0.21
C MET A 556 8.47 2.99 0.15
N ASN A 557 9.32 2.40 -0.69
CA ASN A 557 10.77 2.47 -0.55
C ASN A 557 11.16 3.94 -0.30
N ALA A 558 11.83 4.23 0.83
CA ALA A 558 12.06 5.60 1.25
C ALA A 558 13.00 6.35 0.27
N PRO A 559 12.62 7.51 -0.27
CA PRO A 559 13.55 8.39 -0.97
C PRO A 559 14.32 9.31 0.00
N LYS A 560 15.46 9.83 -0.47
CA LYS A 560 16.36 10.76 0.25
C LYS A 560 15.62 12.00 0.76
N GLN A 561 15.79 12.34 2.03
CA GLN A 561 15.35 13.63 2.57
C GLN A 561 16.12 14.80 1.96
N ILE A 562 15.39 15.73 1.34
CA ILE A 562 15.85 17.10 1.12
C ILE A 562 14.84 18.03 1.78
N GLY A 563 15.31 18.81 2.76
CA GLY A 563 14.45 19.64 3.60
C GLY A 563 13.64 20.67 2.81
N GLN A 564 12.32 20.46 2.72
CA GLN A 564 11.38 21.53 2.41
C GLN A 564 10.83 22.17 3.70
N ARG A 565 10.91 23.49 3.71
CA ARG A 565 10.49 24.38 4.78
C ARG A 565 8.96 24.36 4.88
N GLY A 566 8.42 23.70 5.90
CA GLY A 566 6.97 23.54 6.10
C GLY A 566 6.22 24.86 6.09
N MET A 567 5.37 25.07 5.09
CA MET A 567 4.22 25.97 5.21
C MET A 567 3.25 25.28 6.17
N LYS A 568 3.05 25.85 7.36
CA LYS A 568 1.93 25.47 8.21
C LYS A 568 0.62 25.77 7.47
N GLU A 569 -0.09 24.74 7.03
CA GLU A 569 -1.47 24.89 6.60
C GLU A 569 -2.32 25.35 7.79
N GLN A 570 -3.15 26.37 7.57
CA GLN A 570 -3.96 26.99 8.61
C GLN A 570 -5.30 26.24 8.82
N TRP A 571 -5.66 25.34 7.90
CA TRP A 571 -6.91 24.59 7.89
C TRP A 571 -6.61 23.14 7.48
N GLY A 572 -7.24 22.16 8.14
CA GLY A 572 -7.15 20.75 7.74
C GLY A 572 -7.95 20.45 6.47
N PHE A 573 -8.03 19.18 6.07
CA PHE A 573 -8.85 18.72 4.94
C PHE A 573 -9.85 17.65 5.39
N SER A 574 -10.90 17.46 4.60
CA SER A 574 -11.83 16.32 4.69
C SER A 574 -11.98 15.67 3.32
N ARG A 575 -11.97 14.34 3.27
CA ARG A 575 -12.19 13.56 2.04
C ARG A 575 -13.01 12.31 2.39
N VAL A 576 -13.88 11.92 1.46
CA VAL A 576 -14.70 10.71 1.58
C VAL A 576 -14.46 9.83 0.35
N SER A 577 -14.31 8.53 0.58
CA SER A 577 -14.25 7.52 -0.48
C SER A 577 -14.91 6.22 -0.02
N SER A 578 -15.65 5.57 -0.92
CA SER A 578 -16.22 4.24 -0.66
C SER A 578 -15.18 3.13 -0.85
N GLY A 579 -15.10 2.22 0.12
CA GLY A 579 -14.26 1.02 0.06
C GLY A 579 -14.87 -0.15 -0.73
N GLY A 580 -16.13 -0.03 -1.16
CA GLY A 580 -16.87 -1.10 -1.84
C GLY A 580 -17.74 -1.90 -0.86
N SER A 581 -18.06 -3.14 -1.23
CA SER A 581 -18.82 -4.09 -0.39
C SER A 581 -18.16 -5.46 -0.36
N PHE A 582 -18.27 -6.15 0.77
CA PHE A 582 -17.76 -7.51 0.98
C PHE A 582 -18.82 -8.39 1.63
N SER A 583 -18.66 -9.71 1.49
CA SER A 583 -19.56 -10.71 2.07
C SER A 583 -18.84 -11.62 3.07
N VAL A 584 -19.44 -11.86 4.24
CA VAL A 584 -18.95 -12.83 5.24
C VAL A 584 -19.86 -14.06 5.23
N LEU A 585 -19.31 -15.22 4.93
CA LEU A 585 -20.02 -16.47 4.75
C LEU A 585 -19.94 -17.37 5.99
N GLY A 586 -20.96 -18.17 6.25
CA GLY A 586 -20.93 -19.18 7.30
C GLY A 586 -21.00 -18.63 8.73
N VAL A 587 -21.46 -17.40 8.92
CA VAL A 587 -21.68 -16.81 10.25
C VAL A 587 -22.77 -17.63 10.97
N PRO A 588 -22.45 -18.31 12.09
CA PRO A 588 -23.44 -19.12 12.78
C PRO A 588 -24.46 -18.25 13.54
N VAL A 589 -25.64 -18.79 13.80
CA VAL A 589 -26.73 -18.05 14.47
C VAL A 589 -26.61 -18.19 15.99
N GLY A 590 -26.53 -17.09 16.74
CA GLY A 590 -26.48 -17.07 18.20
C GLY A 590 -25.17 -16.54 18.79
N SER A 591 -24.98 -16.70 20.11
CA SER A 591 -23.74 -16.35 20.81
C SER A 591 -22.69 -17.44 20.61
N HIS A 592 -21.52 -17.08 20.08
CA HIS A 592 -20.42 -18.01 19.86
C HIS A 592 -19.37 -17.88 20.96
N LEU A 593 -18.60 -18.94 21.16
CA LEU A 593 -17.34 -18.85 21.91
C LEU A 593 -16.43 -17.87 21.18
N ASP A 594 -15.60 -17.16 21.93
CA ASP A 594 -14.58 -16.29 21.37
C ASP A 594 -13.65 -17.10 20.48
N MET A 595 -13.49 -16.66 19.24
CA MET A 595 -12.67 -17.31 18.21
C MET A 595 -11.62 -16.36 17.64
N PHE A 596 -11.55 -15.12 18.16
CA PHE A 596 -10.75 -14.06 17.58
C PHE A 596 -9.53 -13.77 18.46
N PRO A 597 -8.34 -14.25 18.10
CA PRO A 597 -7.14 -13.93 18.86
C PRO A 597 -6.76 -12.45 18.70
N PRO A 598 -5.87 -11.93 19.57
CA PRO A 598 -5.19 -10.65 19.35
C PRO A 598 -4.46 -10.61 18.00
N CYS A 599 -4.26 -9.43 17.44
CA CYS A 599 -3.53 -9.26 16.17
C CYS A 599 -2.04 -9.61 16.29
N LYS A 600 -1.38 -9.83 15.15
CA LYS A 600 0.06 -10.04 15.08
C LYS A 600 0.77 -8.72 15.38
N ILE A 601 1.73 -8.74 16.30
CA ILE A 601 2.63 -7.60 16.55
C ILE A 601 3.68 -7.56 15.43
N THR A 602 3.81 -6.45 14.71
CA THR A 602 4.72 -6.32 13.55
C THR A 602 5.85 -5.33 13.76
N ASP A 603 5.79 -4.55 14.83
CA ASP A 603 6.70 -3.46 15.16
C ASP A 603 7.54 -3.75 16.41
N LEU A 604 7.72 -5.03 16.77
CA LEU A 604 8.57 -5.41 17.90
C LEU A 604 10.01 -4.98 17.65
N GLU A 605 10.52 -4.14 18.55
CA GLU A 605 11.88 -3.65 18.57
C GLU A 605 12.57 -4.09 19.87
N ALA A 606 13.86 -4.41 19.78
CA ALA A 606 14.68 -4.77 20.93
C ALA A 606 15.96 -3.93 20.94
N VAL A 607 16.25 -3.32 22.08
CA VAL A 607 17.45 -2.50 22.29
C VAL A 607 18.16 -2.99 23.55
N LYS A 608 19.47 -3.20 23.45
CA LYS A 608 20.31 -3.49 24.62
C LYS A 608 20.54 -2.19 25.40
N PHE A 609 20.28 -2.22 26.70
CA PHE A 609 20.64 -1.14 27.62
C PHE A 609 21.36 -1.74 28.84
N GLU A 610 22.66 -1.47 28.96
CA GLU A 610 23.53 -2.07 29.99
C GLU A 610 23.51 -3.61 29.97
N GLU A 611 22.96 -4.25 31.02
CA GLU A 611 22.79 -5.70 31.13
C GLU A 611 21.38 -6.18 30.72
N ASP A 612 20.45 -5.25 30.48
CA ASP A 612 19.05 -5.55 30.19
C ASP A 612 18.72 -5.37 28.70
N VAL A 613 17.63 -6.02 28.30
CA VAL A 613 17.00 -5.88 26.98
C VAL A 613 15.69 -5.13 27.17
N ILE A 614 15.56 -3.98 26.49
CA ILE A 614 14.35 -3.20 26.41
C ILE A 614 13.63 -3.56 25.11
N LEU A 615 12.42 -4.06 25.23
CA LEU A 615 11.50 -4.31 24.14
C LEU A 615 10.53 -3.14 24.02
N SER A 616 10.18 -2.77 22.78
CA SER A 616 9.13 -1.79 22.46
C SER A 616 8.24 -2.32 21.35
N TRP A 617 6.93 -2.15 21.46
CA TRP A 617 5.95 -2.55 20.44
C TRP A 617 4.63 -1.79 20.61
N THR A 618 3.71 -1.94 19.65
CA THR A 618 2.34 -1.45 19.77
C THR A 618 1.41 -2.53 20.32
N ALA A 619 0.70 -2.22 21.40
CA ALA A 619 -0.22 -3.15 22.08
C ALA A 619 -1.32 -3.66 21.13
N PRO A 620 -1.51 -4.99 21.00
CA PRO A 620 -2.65 -5.54 20.30
C PRO A 620 -3.92 -5.49 21.16
N GLY A 621 -5.07 -5.74 20.56
CA GLY A 621 -6.34 -5.86 21.26
C GLY A 621 -6.53 -7.20 21.95
N LYS A 622 -7.72 -7.37 22.52
CA LYS A 622 -8.25 -8.65 22.96
C LYS A 622 -8.58 -9.51 21.74
N ASP A 623 -9.33 -8.91 20.81
CA ASP A 623 -9.79 -9.52 19.56
C ASP A 623 -9.24 -8.64 18.42
N TYR A 624 -8.23 -9.11 17.72
CA TYR A 624 -7.43 -8.30 16.78
C TYR A 624 -6.90 -7.00 17.40
N ASP A 625 -7.36 -5.84 16.92
CA ASP A 625 -6.97 -4.50 17.40
C ASP A 625 -7.98 -3.91 18.38
N GLN A 626 -8.98 -4.69 18.83
CA GLN A 626 -10.06 -4.21 19.69
C GLN A 626 -9.92 -4.73 21.11
N GLY A 627 -10.08 -3.83 22.09
CA GLY A 627 -9.98 -4.16 23.51
C GLY A 627 -8.54 -4.18 24.01
N GLN A 628 -8.22 -5.14 24.88
CA GLN A 628 -6.96 -5.23 25.60
C GLN A 628 -6.57 -6.71 25.72
N ALA A 629 -5.34 -7.05 25.30
CA ALA A 629 -4.79 -8.38 25.50
C ALA A 629 -4.69 -8.71 27.01
N THR A 630 -4.80 -9.99 27.36
CA THR A 630 -4.70 -10.44 28.75
C THR A 630 -3.25 -10.63 29.18
N SER A 631 -2.39 -11.13 28.29
CA SER A 631 -0.97 -11.37 28.58
C SER A 631 -0.13 -11.54 27.32
N TYR A 632 1.19 -11.53 27.48
CA TYR A 632 2.14 -11.82 26.42
C TYR A 632 3.00 -13.04 26.72
N GLU A 633 3.23 -13.84 25.69
CA GLU A 633 4.22 -14.92 25.66
C GLU A 633 5.45 -14.40 24.89
N ILE A 634 6.48 -13.95 25.61
CA ILE A 634 7.74 -13.48 25.02
C ILE A 634 8.76 -14.60 25.10
N ARG A 635 9.41 -14.91 23.96
CA ARG A 635 10.43 -15.94 23.89
C ARG A 635 11.68 -15.45 23.19
N MET A 636 12.80 -16.04 23.57
CA MET A 636 14.11 -15.74 23.01
C MET A 636 14.89 -17.00 22.63
N SER A 637 15.83 -16.87 21.69
CA SER A 637 16.67 -17.97 21.22
C SER A 637 18.00 -17.44 20.70
N LYS A 638 19.07 -18.24 20.84
CA LYS A 638 20.35 -18.03 20.12
C LYS A 638 20.26 -18.51 18.66
N SER A 639 19.30 -19.37 18.34
CA SER A 639 19.06 -19.90 17.00
C SER A 639 17.83 -19.24 16.37
N LEU A 640 18.04 -18.60 15.22
CA LEU A 640 16.97 -18.02 14.41
C LEU A 640 15.96 -19.10 13.96
N GLN A 641 16.47 -20.25 13.51
CA GLN A 641 15.60 -21.33 13.02
C GLN A 641 14.68 -21.84 14.14
N ARG A 642 15.18 -21.94 15.37
CA ARG A 642 14.37 -22.38 16.51
C ARG A 642 13.25 -21.37 16.85
N ILE A 643 13.49 -20.07 16.72
CA ILE A 643 12.44 -19.08 16.99
C ILE A 643 11.43 -18.97 15.83
N GLN A 644 11.86 -19.22 14.59
CA GLN A 644 11.00 -19.25 13.40
C GLN A 644 10.12 -20.52 13.34
N ASP A 645 10.74 -21.69 13.43
CA ASP A 645 10.08 -22.97 13.15
C ASP A 645 9.47 -23.61 14.41
N ASP A 646 10.00 -23.29 15.59
CA ASP A 646 9.65 -23.96 16.85
C ASP A 646 9.56 -22.99 18.04
N PHE A 647 8.78 -21.91 17.84
CA PHE A 647 8.55 -20.88 18.85
C PHE A 647 8.19 -21.46 20.22
N ASN A 648 7.35 -22.51 20.27
CA ASN A 648 6.86 -23.11 21.51
C ASN A 648 7.94 -23.84 22.34
N ASN A 649 9.14 -24.07 21.79
CA ASN A 649 10.28 -24.66 22.50
C ASN A 649 11.44 -23.68 22.71
N ALA A 650 11.30 -22.41 22.30
CA ALA A 650 12.28 -21.36 22.60
C ALA A 650 12.25 -20.94 24.08
N ILE A 651 13.28 -20.23 24.54
CA ILE A 651 13.44 -19.86 25.97
C ILE A 651 12.36 -18.85 26.34
N LEU A 652 11.52 -19.17 27.34
CA LEU A 652 10.46 -18.28 27.81
C LEU A 652 11.03 -17.17 28.69
N VAL A 653 10.69 -15.92 28.38
CA VAL A 653 11.00 -14.74 29.19
C VAL A 653 9.91 -14.59 30.26
N ASN A 654 10.30 -14.26 31.49
CA ASN A 654 9.35 -14.04 32.58
C ASN A 654 8.57 -12.73 32.35
N THR A 655 7.29 -12.84 32.00
CA THR A 655 6.38 -11.70 31.73
C THR A 655 5.44 -11.38 32.89
N SER A 656 5.70 -11.88 34.11
CA SER A 656 4.79 -11.74 35.26
C SER A 656 4.52 -10.29 35.68
N GLU A 657 5.43 -9.36 35.37
CA GLU A 657 5.31 -7.93 35.68
C GLU A 657 4.69 -7.10 34.53
N LEU A 658 4.44 -7.73 33.38
CA LEU A 658 3.95 -7.07 32.19
C LEU A 658 2.42 -7.07 32.20
N ASN A 659 1.83 -5.88 32.29
CA ASN A 659 0.38 -5.67 32.18
C ASN A 659 0.08 -5.05 30.82
N PRO A 660 -0.49 -5.82 29.86
CA PRO A 660 -0.86 -5.27 28.56
C PRO A 660 -1.78 -4.07 28.72
N GLN A 661 -1.62 -3.09 27.86
CA GLN A 661 -2.40 -1.86 27.79
C GLN A 661 -3.48 -1.95 26.72
N GLN A 662 -4.27 -0.90 26.57
CA GLN A 662 -5.31 -0.85 25.54
C GLN A 662 -4.67 -0.85 24.13
N ALA A 663 -5.34 -1.49 23.18
CA ALA A 663 -4.86 -1.61 21.81
C ALA A 663 -4.44 -0.26 21.20
N GLY A 664 -3.35 -0.27 20.42
CA GLY A 664 -2.79 0.91 19.75
C GLY A 664 -1.89 1.78 20.63
N THR A 665 -1.71 1.44 21.91
CA THR A 665 -0.75 2.13 22.79
C THR A 665 0.66 1.56 22.63
N ARG A 666 1.68 2.42 22.67
CA ARG A 666 3.08 1.98 22.63
C ARG A 666 3.50 1.46 24.00
N GLU A 667 3.92 0.20 24.06
CA GLU A 667 4.38 -0.47 25.27
C GLU A 667 5.90 -0.63 25.27
N MET A 668 6.46 -0.71 26.49
CA MET A 668 7.86 -1.03 26.72
C MET A 668 8.00 -2.05 27.85
N PHE A 669 8.90 -3.00 27.69
CA PHE A 669 9.20 -4.01 28.71
C PHE A 669 10.69 -4.28 28.79
N THR A 670 11.21 -4.40 30.01
CA THR A 670 12.64 -4.60 30.25
C THR A 670 12.86 -5.94 30.95
N PHE A 671 13.80 -6.74 30.48
CA PHE A 671 14.18 -8.00 31.13
C PHE A 671 15.69 -8.26 31.06
N SER A 672 16.22 -8.98 32.04
CA SER A 672 17.62 -9.41 32.06
C SER A 672 17.76 -10.81 31.42
N PRO A 673 18.58 -11.01 30.37
CA PRO A 673 18.73 -12.28 29.66
C PRO A 673 19.62 -13.31 30.41
N LYS A 674 19.64 -13.30 31.75
CA LYS A 674 20.57 -14.06 32.63
C LYS A 674 20.63 -15.59 32.35
N ILE A 675 19.62 -16.15 31.71
CA ILE A 675 19.55 -17.57 31.31
C ILE A 675 20.54 -17.89 30.16
N VAL A 676 20.85 -16.92 29.30
CA VAL A 676 21.76 -17.08 28.15
C VAL A 676 23.21 -17.25 28.60
N THR A 677 23.54 -16.73 29.78
CA THR A 677 24.88 -16.78 30.40
C THR A 677 25.21 -18.07 31.14
N GLU A 678 24.22 -18.83 31.62
CA GLU A 678 24.49 -20.10 32.35
C GLU A 678 24.81 -21.28 31.42
N GLU A 679 24.33 -21.27 30.17
CA GLU A 679 24.78 -22.22 29.13
C GLU A 679 26.22 -21.97 28.64
N LEU A 680 26.87 -20.87 29.07
CA LEU A 680 28.21 -20.47 28.63
C LEU A 680 29.34 -20.95 29.56
N GLU A 681 29.05 -21.74 30.61
CA GLU A 681 30.09 -22.24 31.52
C GLU A 681 30.68 -23.61 31.13
N HIS A 682 30.39 -24.16 29.94
CA HIS A 682 30.84 -25.51 29.56
C HIS A 682 31.54 -25.68 28.20
N GLU A 683 32.10 -24.61 27.63
CA GLU A 683 33.03 -24.73 26.48
C GLU A 683 34.46 -24.39 26.93
N PRO A 684 35.37 -25.38 27.03
CA PRO A 684 36.77 -25.15 27.26
C PRO A 684 37.51 -25.18 25.92
N ASP A 685 37.69 -24.03 25.29
CA ASP A 685 39.00 -23.60 24.81
C ASP A 685 38.86 -22.26 24.08
N GLY A 686 39.91 -21.45 24.21
CA GLY A 686 39.90 -20.06 23.80
C GLY A 686 39.73 -19.89 22.31
N GLU A 687 38.61 -19.30 21.91
CA GLU A 687 38.49 -18.52 20.68
C GLU A 687 37.59 -17.29 20.93
N MET A 688 37.62 -16.37 19.98
CA MET A 688 37.37 -14.95 20.15
C MET A 688 36.02 -14.57 20.75
N GLN A 689 36.01 -13.39 21.35
CA GLN A 689 34.90 -12.65 21.93
C GLN A 689 33.73 -12.48 20.93
N GLU A 690 32.86 -13.49 20.81
CA GLU A 690 31.68 -13.41 19.96
C GLU A 690 30.61 -12.54 20.62
N ASN A 691 30.17 -11.50 19.91
CA ASN A 691 28.90 -10.84 20.19
C ASN A 691 27.80 -11.90 20.06
N HIS A 692 27.12 -12.24 21.14
CA HIS A 692 26.07 -13.24 21.09
C HIS A 692 24.78 -12.58 20.60
N ILE A 693 24.31 -12.97 19.43
CA ILE A 693 23.03 -12.51 18.89
C ILE A 693 21.91 -13.30 19.55
N VAL A 694 20.93 -12.58 20.10
CA VAL A 694 19.71 -13.16 20.63
C VAL A 694 18.55 -12.66 19.77
N TYR A 695 17.73 -13.61 19.35
CA TYR A 695 16.49 -13.37 18.63
C TYR A 695 15.34 -13.40 19.61
N VAL A 696 14.47 -12.40 19.57
CA VAL A 696 13.30 -12.28 20.43
C VAL A 696 12.05 -12.21 19.56
N ALA A 697 11.03 -12.96 19.93
CA ALA A 697 9.71 -12.89 19.31
C ALA A 697 8.64 -13.07 20.39
N MET A 698 7.41 -12.65 20.10
CA MET A 698 6.33 -12.72 21.06
C MET A 698 4.97 -13.05 20.44
N ARG A 699 4.02 -13.42 21.31
CA ARG A 699 2.59 -13.55 21.00
C ARG A 699 1.76 -12.88 22.10
N ALA A 700 0.61 -12.35 21.73
CA ALA A 700 -0.40 -11.87 22.67
C ALA A 700 -1.49 -12.92 22.88
N MET A 701 -2.09 -12.92 24.06
CA MET A 701 -3.12 -13.87 24.48
C MET A 701 -4.36 -13.14 25.00
N ASP A 702 -5.55 -13.60 24.60
CA ASP A 702 -6.82 -13.11 25.13
C ASP A 702 -7.20 -13.80 26.46
N GLN A 703 -8.40 -13.50 26.97
CA GLN A 703 -8.93 -14.11 28.20
C GLN A 703 -9.23 -15.61 28.05
N ASN A 704 -9.39 -16.11 26.82
CA ASN A 704 -9.71 -17.50 26.50
C ASN A 704 -8.45 -18.29 26.08
N SER A 705 -7.26 -17.70 26.26
CA SER A 705 -5.96 -18.26 25.85
C SER A 705 -5.80 -18.49 24.34
N LEU A 706 -6.59 -17.80 23.51
CA LEU A 706 -6.34 -17.68 22.08
C LEU A 706 -5.08 -16.85 21.87
N LYS A 707 -4.19 -17.34 20.99
CA LYS A 707 -2.87 -16.76 20.75
C LYS A 707 -2.84 -16.04 19.40
N SER A 708 -2.24 -14.86 19.36
CA SER A 708 -1.88 -14.20 18.10
C SER A 708 -0.89 -15.04 17.30
N ALA A 709 -0.70 -14.69 16.02
CA ALA A 709 0.49 -15.12 15.29
C ALA A 709 1.76 -14.61 15.97
N VAL A 710 2.90 -15.29 15.72
CA VAL A 710 4.22 -14.84 16.21
C VAL A 710 4.53 -13.47 15.60
N SER A 711 5.07 -12.56 16.41
CA SER A 711 5.50 -11.24 15.96
C SER A 711 6.57 -11.29 14.87
N ASN A 712 6.93 -10.13 14.31
CA ASN A 712 8.26 -9.99 13.70
C ASN A 712 9.36 -10.35 14.72
N ILE A 713 10.53 -10.76 14.22
CA ILE A 713 11.65 -11.18 15.07
C ILE A 713 12.55 -9.97 15.32
N ALA A 714 12.70 -9.59 16.58
CA ALA A 714 13.63 -8.54 16.99
C ALA A 714 15.02 -9.14 17.29
N LEU A 715 16.07 -8.45 16.83
CA LEU A 715 17.45 -8.87 17.00
C LEU A 715 18.15 -7.99 18.04
N VAL A 716 18.82 -8.60 19.01
CA VAL A 716 19.67 -7.90 19.98
C VAL A 716 21.06 -8.52 20.04
N SER A 717 22.09 -7.67 19.94
CA SER A 717 23.49 -8.10 20.08
C SER A 717 23.94 -7.91 21.53
N LEU A 718 24.19 -9.02 22.23
CA LEU A 718 24.70 -9.02 23.59
C LEU A 718 26.23 -9.09 23.55
N SER A 719 26.89 -7.95 23.74
CA SER A 719 28.33 -7.93 24.01
C SER A 719 28.62 -8.54 25.39
N ALA A 720 29.50 -9.54 25.43
CA ALA A 720 30.08 -10.04 26.67
C ALA A 720 31.12 -9.02 27.17
N PHE A 721 31.01 -8.62 28.44
CA PHE A 721 32.06 -7.80 29.07
C PHE A 721 33.37 -8.59 29.04
N PRO A 722 34.52 -7.95 28.74
CA PRO A 722 35.79 -8.57 29.03
C PRO A 722 35.78 -8.90 30.53
N LYS A 723 35.94 -10.18 30.88
CA LYS A 723 36.31 -10.57 32.25
C LYS A 723 37.42 -9.61 32.65
N SER A 724 37.20 -8.86 33.74
CA SER A 724 38.19 -7.94 34.28
C SER A 724 39.55 -8.59 34.14
N ALA A 725 40.47 -7.93 33.43
CA ALA A 725 41.81 -8.45 33.19
C ALA A 725 42.34 -9.07 34.49
N PRO A 726 43.04 -10.22 34.45
CA PRO A 726 43.64 -10.77 35.66
C PRO A 726 44.40 -9.62 36.29
N THR A 727 44.03 -9.27 37.52
CA THR A 727 44.63 -8.17 38.26
C THR A 727 46.13 -8.43 38.28
N PHE A 728 46.86 -7.85 37.34
CA PHE A 728 48.30 -7.85 37.36
C PHE A 728 48.64 -7.04 38.60
N HIS A 729 49.04 -7.75 39.65
CA HIS A 729 49.34 -7.17 40.94
C HIS A 729 50.29 -6.00 40.71
N ARG A 730 49.78 -4.78 40.91
CA ARG A 730 50.54 -3.53 40.90
C ARG A 730 51.72 -3.60 41.88
N GLU A 731 51.64 -4.51 42.85
CA GLU A 731 52.69 -4.83 43.81
C GLU A 731 53.91 -5.53 43.18
N ASP A 732 53.75 -6.36 42.14
CA ASP A 732 54.89 -7.09 41.54
C ASP A 732 55.78 -6.17 40.67
N LEU A 733 55.16 -5.17 40.01
CA LEU A 733 55.91 -4.17 39.24
C LEU A 733 56.64 -3.16 40.15
N ILE A 734 56.00 -2.77 41.27
CA ILE A 734 56.64 -1.91 42.27
C ILE A 734 57.78 -2.66 42.95
N LEU A 735 57.60 -3.94 43.32
CA LEU A 735 58.64 -4.76 43.94
C LEU A 735 59.84 -4.97 43.01
N LYS A 736 59.60 -5.27 41.72
CA LYS A 736 60.65 -5.35 40.70
C LYS A 736 61.36 -4.01 40.49
N GLY A 737 60.61 -2.90 40.46
CA GLY A 737 61.19 -1.55 40.38
C GLY A 737 62.08 -1.20 41.58
N VAL A 738 61.63 -1.53 42.80
CA VAL A 738 62.40 -1.32 44.04
C VAL A 738 63.65 -2.19 44.07
N LEU A 739 63.57 -3.45 43.65
CA LEU A 739 64.74 -4.34 43.59
C LEU A 739 65.79 -3.86 42.57
N VAL A 740 65.37 -3.35 41.42
CA VAL A 740 66.29 -2.76 40.42
C VAL A 740 66.93 -1.48 40.97
N ALA A 741 66.17 -0.62 41.64
CA ALA A 741 66.70 0.60 42.26
C ALA A 741 67.71 0.28 43.38
N LEU A 742 67.41 -0.70 44.25
CA LEU A 742 68.33 -1.16 45.29
C LEU A 742 69.61 -1.78 44.70
N GLY A 743 69.49 -2.53 43.60
CA GLY A 743 70.64 -3.07 42.87
C GLY A 743 71.54 -1.97 42.31
N LEU A 744 70.96 -0.92 41.72
CA LEU A 744 71.72 0.23 41.21
C LEU A 744 72.40 1.02 42.34
N ILE A 745 71.73 1.23 43.47
CA ILE A 745 72.32 1.89 44.65
C ILE A 745 73.49 1.07 45.20
N ALA A 746 73.35 -0.26 45.28
CA ALA A 746 74.43 -1.13 45.73
C ALA A 746 75.66 -1.04 44.81
N ILE A 747 75.46 -1.00 43.49
CA ILE A 747 76.54 -0.83 42.51
C ILE A 747 77.22 0.53 42.67
N VAL A 748 76.46 1.61 42.85
CA VAL A 748 77.02 2.96 43.07
C VAL A 748 77.82 3.00 44.38
N CYS A 749 77.30 2.42 45.47
CA CYS A 749 78.03 2.30 46.74
C CYS A 749 79.32 1.49 46.59
N LEU A 750 79.32 0.44 45.77
CA LEU A 750 80.49 -0.38 45.52
C LEU A 750 81.54 0.36 44.68
N VAL A 751 81.11 1.15 43.68
CA VAL A 751 82.00 2.04 42.91
C VAL A 751 82.60 3.13 43.81
N VAL A 752 81.81 3.73 44.69
CA VAL A 752 82.30 4.72 45.67
C VAL A 752 83.27 4.07 46.67
N ALA A 753 82.99 2.86 47.16
CA ALA A 753 83.89 2.13 48.05
C ALA A 753 85.21 1.76 47.35
N VAL A 754 85.17 1.32 46.08
CA VAL A 754 86.37 1.05 45.27
C VAL A 754 87.14 2.34 44.98
N ALA A 755 86.46 3.44 44.68
CA ALA A 755 87.09 4.76 44.52
C ALA A 755 87.75 5.23 45.83
N HIS A 756 87.09 5.04 46.96
CA HIS A 756 87.63 5.41 48.27
C HIS A 756 88.81 4.50 48.68
N CYS A 757 88.75 3.20 48.37
CA CYS A 757 89.86 2.26 48.59
C CYS A 757 91.07 2.57 47.70
N THR A 758 90.85 2.92 46.42
CA THR A 758 91.94 3.30 45.51
C THR A 758 92.56 4.66 45.87
N LEU A 759 91.77 5.63 46.32
CA LEU A 759 92.26 6.91 46.86
C LEU A 759 93.03 6.72 48.18
N ASN A 760 92.56 5.88 49.10
CA ASN A 760 93.30 5.58 50.33
C ASN A 760 94.56 4.75 50.09
N LYS A 761 94.59 3.87 49.08
CA LYS A 761 95.81 3.15 48.67
C LYS A 761 96.86 4.11 48.11
N LYS A 762 96.46 5.08 47.28
CA LYS A 762 97.33 6.18 46.82
C LYS A 762 97.82 7.06 47.96
N LYS A 763 96.97 7.33 48.98
CA LYS A 763 97.36 8.12 50.16
C LYS A 763 98.32 7.35 51.08
N ARG A 764 98.23 6.02 51.17
CA ARG A 764 99.18 5.15 51.90
C ARG A 764 100.50 4.94 51.15
N GLU A 765 100.51 4.97 49.81
CA GLU A 765 101.74 4.94 49.01
C GLU A 765 102.49 6.29 49.07
N SER A 766 101.80 7.45 49.09
CA SER A 766 102.47 8.76 49.28
C SER A 766 103.00 9.02 50.70
N LYS A 767 102.60 8.21 51.70
CA LYS A 767 103.09 8.34 53.09
C LYS A 767 104.25 7.38 53.41
N LYS A 768 104.61 6.47 52.49
CA LYS A 768 105.83 5.64 52.57
C LYS A 768 107.03 6.26 51.83
N ASP A 769 106.80 7.23 50.94
CA ASP A 769 107.87 7.97 50.24
C ASP A 769 108.32 9.26 50.94
N ASN A 770 107.72 9.63 52.08
CA ASN A 770 108.07 10.80 52.90
C ASN A 770 108.77 10.46 54.23
N VAL A 771 109.53 9.35 54.29
CA VAL A 771 110.50 9.06 55.37
C VAL A 771 111.91 8.83 54.81
N THR A 772 112.12 9.09 53.52
CA THR A 772 113.44 8.99 52.89
C THR A 772 113.79 10.28 52.15
N LYS A 773 113.77 11.41 52.88
CA LYS A 773 114.62 12.60 52.60
C LYS A 773 114.44 13.66 53.71
N LEU A 774 115.57 13.92 54.37
CA LEU A 774 115.92 14.95 55.36
C LEU A 774 115.64 14.64 56.84
N LEU A 775 116.76 14.46 57.58
CA LEU A 775 117.17 15.31 58.71
C LEU A 775 116.10 16.26 59.26
#